data_AF-A0AA44BC90-F1
#
_entry.id   AF-A0AA44BC90-F1
#
_cell.length_a   1.000
_cell.length_b   1.000
_cell.length_c   1.000
_cell.angle_alpha   90.00
_cell.angle_beta   90.00
_cell.angle_gamma   90.00
#
_symmetry.space_group_name_H-M   'P 1'
#
loop_
_entity.id
_entity.type
_entity.pdbx_description
1 polymer ?
#
loop_
_entity_poly.entity_id
_entity_poly.type
_entity_poly.pdbx_seq_one_letter_code
_entity_poly.pdbx_strand_id
1 'polypeptide(L)'
;MKIPMNDGWGFIEEFDRDLLKAEFDQESLQPVRIPHTVAETPFNCFDESIYQKVTGYRKVIRPEDSWRDRALNLTFEGAAHAAEVYFNGELITTHYGGYTAFTVDLAPYIRFGKENILVVKLDSRESLNIPPFGYVIDFLTYGGLYREVYLEVLPKIHLKDVFVRTEGVLKEEKIMIAEMTLTEFKDVEGNKSEGQNSVKAVFSLRHHNTLESRELGRAIIEEEKSTHRFIIKDVELWDIENPNLYSLEIRLDNREEAYDFPFGFREMKLEREGFFLNGRKIKIRGLNRHQSYPYVGYAMPKSPQVLDADILKDELGLNAVRTSHYPQSKHFIQRCDEIGLLVFTEIPGWQYIGDEKWKEIALQQVEEMVIQYRNHPGIFIWGVRINESPDQHEFYKEANKIARVLDPTRGTGGVRYIKNSELLEDVYTYNDFSHEGNNSGIEKKHKVTSRKKAPYMVTEYNGHMYPTKAFDDEPHRRAHALRHAKVLNDIYKEQDVLGGFGWSMFDYNTHKDFGSGDRICYHGVMDFYRNKKLAAEVYASQQEKEPVLALSSSMEVGEYPGSIRGDLYVFTNGDEVRLYKNDRFIKGFTQEQSPYPNLPKGPILIDDVLGDRLEEESRFSPGKREDLKKALLAVAKHGPNHLPLSVKLVALKLMLRHRMSIEEIGKYYTQYIGDWGQEATSYSLEALREGRVIARIEKKTMKSVDLSIKRDRKNLVEEETYDVATLRIQAVSESGNLLSYLAEPLIVETEGPIEVIGPKVLTLRGGMTGTYIKSLGKPGSGKVTIRLDHRVKKTLDFTVEVMKREEGMRIL
;
A
#
# COMPACT_ATOMS: atom_id res chain seq x y z
N MET A 1 12.57 3.19 29.77
CA MET A 1 13.04 4.25 28.84
C MET A 1 13.20 3.68 27.46
N LYS A 2 12.58 4.27 26.43
CA LYS A 2 12.83 3.91 25.02
C LYS A 2 13.68 5.02 24.40
N ILE A 3 14.88 4.68 23.94
CA ILE A 3 15.84 5.61 23.36
C ILE A 3 15.95 5.30 21.87
N PRO A 4 15.51 6.20 20.97
CA PRO A 4 15.77 6.06 19.54
C PRO A 4 17.28 6.03 19.25
N MET A 5 17.72 5.02 18.53
CA MET A 5 19.13 4.80 18.17
C MET A 5 19.35 5.03 16.67
N ASN A 6 18.63 5.97 16.05
CA ASN A 6 18.61 6.15 14.60
C ASN A 6 19.68 7.12 14.06
N ASP A 7 20.21 8.00 14.89
CA ASP A 7 21.23 8.99 14.49
C ASP A 7 22.64 8.55 14.89
N GLY A 8 23.67 9.17 14.27
CA GLY A 8 25.07 9.02 14.69
C GLY A 8 25.67 7.65 14.37
N TRP A 9 25.22 7.04 13.28
CA TRP A 9 25.84 5.85 12.71
C TRP A 9 26.92 6.23 11.70
N GLY A 10 28.01 5.47 11.69
CA GLY A 10 28.96 5.43 10.59
C GLY A 10 28.69 4.21 9.72
N PHE A 11 28.79 4.38 8.40
CA PHE A 11 28.57 3.34 7.40
C PHE A 11 29.83 3.12 6.56
N ILE A 12 30.09 1.87 6.21
CA ILE A 12 31.04 1.47 5.18
C ILE A 12 30.39 0.45 4.23
N GLU A 13 30.66 0.63 2.94
CA GLU A 13 30.09 -0.17 1.86
C GLU A 13 30.63 -1.61 1.83
N GLU A 14 31.87 -1.82 2.27
CA GLU A 14 32.49 -3.13 2.40
C GLU A 14 32.88 -3.36 3.86
N PHE A 15 32.32 -4.40 4.47
CA PHE A 15 32.60 -4.72 5.87
C PHE A 15 34.08 -5.07 6.06
N ASP A 16 34.75 -4.28 6.90
CA ASP A 16 36.08 -4.56 7.41
C ASP A 16 36.00 -5.02 8.87
N ARG A 17 36.72 -6.09 9.23
CA ARG A 17 36.81 -6.56 10.61
C ARG A 17 37.46 -5.53 11.53
N ASP A 18 38.24 -4.61 11.00
CA ASP A 18 38.83 -3.54 11.79
C ASP A 18 37.78 -2.60 12.40
N LEU A 19 36.54 -2.56 11.88
CA LEU A 19 35.42 -1.84 12.51
C LEU A 19 35.15 -2.30 13.95
N LEU A 20 35.50 -3.56 14.28
CA LEU A 20 35.32 -4.15 15.60
C LEU A 20 36.33 -3.62 16.63
N LYS A 21 37.42 -3.00 16.19
CA LYS A 21 38.47 -2.46 17.05
C LYS A 21 37.99 -1.19 17.75
N ALA A 22 38.38 -1.03 19.02
CA ALA A 22 38.01 0.14 19.81
C ALA A 22 38.65 1.42 19.25
N GLU A 23 39.89 1.29 18.77
CA GLU A 23 40.71 2.34 18.17
C GLU A 23 40.37 2.68 16.71
N PHE A 24 39.36 2.04 16.11
CA PHE A 24 38.92 2.36 14.76
C PHE A 24 38.40 3.80 14.67
N ASP A 25 38.88 4.54 13.67
CA ASP A 25 38.51 5.92 13.45
C ASP A 25 37.06 6.04 12.95
N GLN A 26 36.15 6.53 13.79
CA GLN A 26 34.73 6.71 13.43
C GLN A 26 34.57 7.77 12.33
N GLU A 27 35.45 8.77 12.26
CA GLU A 27 35.35 9.90 11.34
C GLU A 27 35.67 9.50 9.89
N SER A 28 36.29 8.32 9.69
CA SER A 28 36.52 7.77 8.35
C SER A 28 35.27 7.10 7.75
N LEU A 29 34.19 6.93 8.52
CA LEU A 29 32.95 6.31 8.08
C LEU A 29 31.99 7.35 7.51
N GLN A 30 31.17 6.94 6.54
CA GLN A 30 30.10 7.80 6.03
C GLN A 30 29.05 8.02 7.15
N PRO A 31 28.75 9.26 7.56
CA PRO A 31 27.72 9.51 8.54
C PRO A 31 26.34 9.24 7.93
N VAL A 32 25.55 8.40 8.58
CA VAL A 32 24.20 8.03 8.13
C VAL A 32 23.18 8.12 9.27
N ARG A 33 21.92 8.26 8.88
CA ARG A 33 20.75 8.19 9.77
C ARG A 33 19.87 7.04 9.32
N ILE A 34 19.29 6.32 10.26
CA ILE A 34 18.41 5.17 10.03
C ILE A 34 16.96 5.65 9.95
N PRO A 35 16.12 5.21 9.00
CA PRO A 35 16.37 4.21 7.96
C PRO A 35 17.45 4.56 6.94
N HIS A 36 18.26 3.57 6.55
CA HIS A 36 19.32 3.70 5.54
C HIS A 36 19.36 2.49 4.59
N THR A 37 19.60 2.75 3.30
CA THR A 37 19.84 1.72 2.28
C THR A 37 21.34 1.57 2.02
N VAL A 38 21.82 0.34 1.77
CA VAL A 38 23.24 0.09 1.44
C VAL A 38 23.68 0.70 0.10
N ALA A 39 22.72 0.99 -0.78
CA ALA A 39 22.95 1.65 -2.05
C ALA A 39 21.66 2.33 -2.53
N GLU A 40 21.80 3.54 -3.07
CA GLU A 40 20.72 4.14 -3.87
C GLU A 40 20.73 3.54 -5.28
N THR A 41 19.54 3.25 -5.82
CA THR A 41 19.39 2.76 -7.20
C THR A 41 19.00 3.89 -8.14
N PRO A 42 19.37 3.84 -9.43
CA PRO A 42 18.68 4.61 -10.45
C PRO A 42 17.18 4.29 -10.47
N PHE A 43 16.36 5.15 -11.08
CA PHE A 43 14.92 4.93 -11.19
C PHE A 43 14.58 3.63 -11.95
N ASN A 44 15.31 3.38 -13.05
CA ASN A 44 15.17 2.23 -13.93
C ASN A 44 16.51 1.96 -14.66
N CYS A 45 16.59 0.88 -15.45
CA CYS A 45 17.74 0.53 -16.29
C CYS A 45 19.08 0.43 -15.55
N PHE A 46 19.13 -0.33 -14.46
CA PHE A 46 20.34 -0.54 -13.66
C PHE A 46 20.62 -2.03 -13.41
N ASP A 47 21.84 -2.34 -12.96
CA ASP A 47 22.22 -3.66 -12.47
C ASP A 47 21.74 -3.83 -11.02
N GLU A 48 20.80 -4.73 -10.81
CA GLU A 48 20.20 -5.00 -9.50
C GLU A 48 21.18 -5.56 -8.47
N SER A 49 22.37 -6.03 -8.87
CA SER A 49 23.42 -6.44 -7.93
C SER A 49 24.04 -5.28 -7.15
N ILE A 50 23.71 -4.02 -7.49
CA ILE A 50 24.22 -2.81 -6.84
C ILE A 50 24.01 -2.77 -5.32
N TYR A 51 23.02 -3.47 -4.77
CA TYR A 51 22.79 -3.55 -3.32
C TYR A 51 23.26 -4.86 -2.68
N GLN A 52 23.75 -5.82 -3.46
CA GLN A 52 24.16 -7.15 -2.98
C GLN A 52 25.57 -7.12 -2.37
N LYS A 53 25.68 -6.49 -1.20
CA LYS A 53 26.96 -6.23 -0.51
C LYS A 53 26.99 -6.83 0.89
N VAL A 54 28.20 -6.96 1.42
CA VAL A 54 28.43 -7.18 2.85
C VAL A 54 28.91 -5.87 3.44
N THR A 55 28.04 -5.19 4.19
CA THR A 55 28.26 -3.82 4.67
C THR A 55 28.46 -3.75 6.18
N GLY A 56 29.03 -2.66 6.67
CA GLY A 56 29.26 -2.40 8.09
C GLY A 56 28.61 -1.11 8.58
N TYR A 57 27.94 -1.19 9.73
CA TYR A 57 27.43 -0.04 10.47
C TYR A 57 28.10 0.01 11.84
N ARG A 58 28.57 1.19 12.28
CA ARG A 58 29.23 1.37 13.57
C ARG A 58 28.62 2.54 14.34
N LYS A 59 28.32 2.32 15.62
CA LYS A 59 27.77 3.33 16.53
C LYS A 59 28.48 3.28 17.88
N VAL A 60 28.80 4.47 18.39
CA VAL A 60 29.31 4.63 19.77
C VAL A 60 28.13 4.85 20.71
N ILE A 61 28.07 4.05 21.78
CA ILE A 61 27.07 4.13 22.84
C ILE A 61 27.77 4.52 24.14
N ARG A 62 27.27 5.58 24.77
CA ARG A 62 27.75 6.06 26.08
C ARG A 62 26.66 5.76 27.11
N PRO A 63 26.84 4.76 27.98
CA PRO A 63 25.83 4.40 28.96
C PRO A 63 25.72 5.45 30.06
N GLU A 64 24.50 5.76 30.46
CA GLU A 64 24.22 6.56 31.64
C GLU A 64 24.25 5.68 32.89
N ASP A 65 24.63 6.22 34.04
CA ASP A 65 24.63 5.46 35.31
C ASP A 65 23.21 4.99 35.71
N SER A 66 22.16 5.65 35.21
CA SER A 66 20.75 5.26 35.39
C SER A 66 20.40 3.89 34.77
N TRP A 67 21.25 3.39 33.86
CA TRP A 67 21.06 2.10 33.18
C TRP A 67 21.61 0.92 33.99
N ARG A 68 22.32 1.16 35.09
CA ARG A 68 22.83 0.08 35.96
C ARG A 68 21.68 -0.75 36.53
N ASP A 69 21.89 -2.06 36.60
CA ASP A 69 20.89 -3.03 37.06
C ASP A 69 19.55 -2.99 36.29
N ARG A 70 19.59 -2.55 35.03
CA ARG A 70 18.47 -2.57 34.09
C ARG A 70 18.68 -3.63 33.01
N ALA A 71 17.59 -4.12 32.45
CA ALA A 71 17.60 -4.81 31.17
C ALA A 71 17.77 -3.77 30.05
N LEU A 72 18.59 -4.09 29.04
CA LEU A 72 18.97 -3.16 27.98
C LEU A 72 18.65 -3.79 26.61
N ASN A 73 17.37 -3.79 26.25
CA ASN A 73 16.88 -4.46 25.05
C ASN A 73 17.11 -3.57 23.82
N LEU A 74 18.06 -3.92 22.97
CA LEU A 74 18.28 -3.27 21.68
C LEU A 74 17.45 -3.98 20.61
N THR A 75 16.50 -3.27 20.03
CA THR A 75 15.62 -3.79 18.97
C THR A 75 15.99 -3.18 17.63
N PHE A 76 16.12 -4.04 16.62
CA PHE A 76 16.20 -3.67 15.21
C PHE A 76 14.84 -4.01 14.57
N GLU A 77 14.12 -3.02 14.05
CA GLU A 77 12.80 -3.23 13.44
C GLU A 77 12.86 -3.91 12.07
N GLY A 78 14.04 -3.92 11.45
CA GLY A 78 14.32 -4.56 10.17
C GLY A 78 15.75 -4.31 9.71
N ALA A 79 16.50 -5.39 9.46
CA ALA A 79 17.89 -5.36 9.02
C ALA A 79 18.10 -6.36 7.88
N ALA A 80 18.32 -5.86 6.67
CA ALA A 80 18.34 -6.67 5.46
C ALA A 80 19.76 -7.23 5.13
N HIS A 81 19.97 -8.54 4.99
CA HIS A 81 19.04 -9.65 5.24
C HIS A 81 19.59 -10.76 6.14
N ALA A 82 20.91 -10.86 6.30
CA ALA A 82 21.53 -11.56 7.42
C ALA A 82 22.34 -10.58 8.24
N ALA A 83 21.98 -10.43 9.52
CA ALA A 83 22.61 -9.52 10.45
C ALA A 83 23.50 -10.28 11.44
N GLU A 84 24.73 -9.81 11.60
CA GLU A 84 25.61 -10.17 12.73
C GLU A 84 25.84 -8.91 13.56
N VAL A 85 25.45 -8.95 14.83
CA VAL A 85 25.57 -7.81 15.75
C VAL A 85 26.71 -8.06 16.71
N TYR A 86 27.68 -7.14 16.69
CA TYR A 86 28.84 -7.15 17.55
C TYR A 86 28.76 -6.01 18.55
N PHE A 87 29.16 -6.28 19.79
CA PHE A 87 29.24 -5.28 20.84
C PHE A 87 30.58 -5.38 21.55
N ASN A 88 31.34 -4.28 21.58
CA ASN A 88 32.69 -4.23 22.12
C ASN A 88 33.65 -5.31 21.56
N GLY A 89 33.46 -5.65 20.28
CA GLY A 89 34.24 -6.66 19.54
C GLY A 89 33.74 -8.09 19.65
N GLU A 90 32.73 -8.37 20.49
CA GLU A 90 32.14 -9.70 20.68
C GLU A 90 30.86 -9.85 19.85
N LEU A 91 30.68 -10.99 19.17
CA LEU A 91 29.43 -11.31 18.47
C LEU A 91 28.36 -11.68 19.50
N ILE A 92 27.29 -10.87 19.58
CA ILE A 92 26.23 -11.05 20.60
C ILE A 92 24.94 -11.64 20.04
N THR A 93 24.66 -11.48 18.75
CA THR A 93 23.51 -12.12 18.10
C THR A 93 23.66 -12.22 16.58
N THR A 94 22.92 -13.14 15.98
CA THR A 94 22.70 -13.23 14.54
C THR A 94 21.21 -13.32 14.24
N HIS A 95 20.74 -12.63 13.21
CA HIS A 95 19.36 -12.73 12.74
C HIS A 95 19.33 -12.96 11.22
N TYR A 96 18.43 -13.83 10.78
CA TYR A 96 18.25 -14.19 9.38
C TYR A 96 16.82 -13.85 8.95
N GLY A 97 16.70 -13.04 7.90
CA GLY A 97 15.44 -12.50 7.40
C GLY A 97 15.39 -10.99 7.56
N GLY A 98 15.14 -10.27 6.48
CA GLY A 98 15.18 -8.81 6.51
C GLY A 98 13.92 -8.12 7.06
N TYR A 99 12.80 -8.83 7.24
CA TYR A 99 11.46 -8.21 7.27
C TYR A 99 10.79 -8.13 8.64
N THR A 100 11.37 -8.78 9.64
CA THR A 100 10.84 -8.87 11.01
C THR A 100 11.82 -8.22 11.99
N ALA A 101 11.27 -7.72 13.09
CA ALA A 101 12.10 -7.17 14.16
C ALA A 101 12.80 -8.28 14.96
N PHE A 102 13.96 -7.98 15.53
CA PHE A 102 14.63 -8.82 16.52
C PHE A 102 15.26 -7.98 17.63
N THR A 103 15.40 -8.58 18.81
CA THR A 103 15.86 -7.90 20.03
C THR A 103 17.02 -8.66 20.67
N VAL A 104 18.01 -7.92 21.19
CA VAL A 104 19.16 -8.46 21.93
C VAL A 104 19.34 -7.70 23.25
N ASP A 105 19.60 -8.41 24.34
CA ASP A 105 19.92 -7.78 25.63
C ASP A 105 21.40 -7.38 25.68
N LEU A 106 21.66 -6.09 25.84
CA LEU A 106 23.01 -5.52 25.94
C LEU A 106 23.55 -5.51 27.37
N ALA A 107 22.71 -5.74 28.39
CA ALA A 107 23.11 -5.61 29.79
C ALA A 107 24.36 -6.43 30.16
N PRO A 108 24.53 -7.69 29.68
CA PRO A 108 25.74 -8.47 29.99
C PRO A 108 27.03 -7.91 29.39
N TYR A 109 26.94 -7.11 28.32
CA TYR A 109 28.08 -6.69 27.50
C TYR A 109 28.48 -5.22 27.73
N ILE A 110 27.63 -4.45 28.42
CA ILE A 110 27.80 -3.01 28.59
C ILE A 110 28.89 -2.66 29.61
N ARG A 111 29.75 -1.71 29.23
CA ARG A 111 30.87 -1.22 30.05
C ARG A 111 30.59 0.21 30.48
N PHE A 112 30.22 0.39 31.74
CA PHE A 112 29.99 1.73 32.30
C PHE A 112 31.29 2.52 32.45
N GLY A 113 31.19 3.86 32.34
CA GLY A 113 32.35 4.77 32.42
C GLY A 113 33.30 4.68 31.22
N LYS A 114 32.92 3.94 30.17
CA LYS A 114 33.66 3.78 28.92
C LYS A 114 32.72 3.96 27.72
N GLU A 115 33.31 4.25 26.57
CA GLU A 115 32.60 4.14 25.31
C GLU A 115 32.37 2.67 24.96
N ASN A 116 31.18 2.38 24.44
CA ASN A 116 30.81 1.06 23.97
C ASN A 116 30.60 1.12 22.45
N ILE A 117 31.12 0.12 21.75
CA ILE A 117 31.09 0.08 20.28
C ILE A 117 30.10 -0.97 19.83
N LEU A 118 29.02 -0.53 19.18
CA LEU A 118 28.07 -1.39 18.48
C LEU A 118 28.44 -1.44 17.01
N VAL A 119 28.62 -2.64 16.47
CA VAL A 119 28.84 -2.87 15.04
C VAL A 119 27.78 -3.83 14.52
N VAL A 120 27.20 -3.52 13.37
CA VAL A 120 26.28 -4.41 12.66
C VAL A 120 26.87 -4.70 11.29
N LYS A 121 27.16 -5.98 11.05
CA LYS A 121 27.51 -6.49 9.72
C LYS A 121 26.24 -6.98 9.06
N LEU A 122 25.95 -6.48 7.86
CA LEU A 122 24.79 -6.90 7.07
C LEU A 122 25.24 -7.54 5.77
N ASP A 123 24.79 -8.76 5.52
CA ASP A 123 24.89 -9.42 4.22
C ASP A 123 23.55 -9.27 3.49
N SER A 124 23.57 -8.53 2.39
CA SER A 124 22.39 -8.29 1.53
C SER A 124 22.48 -9.05 0.20
N ARG A 125 23.41 -10.01 0.08
CA ARG A 125 23.54 -10.83 -1.14
C ARG A 125 22.40 -11.82 -1.25
N GLU A 126 21.90 -12.00 -2.46
CA GLU A 126 20.78 -12.91 -2.72
C GLU A 126 21.24 -14.37 -2.89
N SER A 127 22.54 -14.63 -2.75
CA SER A 127 23.11 -15.99 -2.64
C SER A 127 22.90 -16.62 -1.26
N LEU A 128 22.32 -15.89 -0.30
CA LEU A 128 22.02 -16.40 1.03
C LEU A 128 20.94 -17.49 0.97
N ASN A 129 21.11 -18.54 1.77
CA ASN A 129 20.11 -19.61 1.90
C ASN A 129 19.04 -19.24 2.95
N ILE A 130 18.29 -18.17 2.69
CA ILE A 130 17.23 -17.63 3.55
C ILE A 130 16.05 -17.13 2.70
N PRO A 131 14.79 -17.16 3.17
CA PRO A 131 13.67 -16.56 2.46
C PRO A 131 13.84 -15.04 2.29
N PRO A 132 13.45 -14.44 1.15
CA PRO A 132 12.80 -15.05 -0.02
C PRO A 132 13.78 -15.60 -1.08
N PHE A 133 15.07 -15.70 -0.80
CA PHE A 133 16.11 -16.01 -1.78
C PHE A 133 16.20 -17.49 -2.14
N GLY A 134 16.85 -17.76 -3.28
CA GLY A 134 17.21 -19.09 -3.78
C GLY A 134 16.86 -19.33 -5.25
N TYR A 135 15.97 -18.50 -5.82
CA TYR A 135 15.69 -18.48 -7.26
C TYR A 135 15.29 -17.05 -7.71
N VAL A 136 14.46 -16.92 -8.74
CA VAL A 136 13.98 -15.62 -9.23
C VAL A 136 12.97 -15.01 -8.25
N ILE A 137 12.86 -13.68 -8.24
CA ILE A 137 11.94 -12.91 -7.37
C ILE A 137 11.40 -11.74 -8.20
N ASP A 138 10.07 -11.52 -8.23
CA ASP A 138 9.49 -10.35 -8.92
C ASP A 138 9.40 -9.13 -7.99
N PHE A 139 10.50 -8.80 -7.32
CA PHE A 139 10.71 -7.55 -6.57
C PHE A 139 12.16 -7.48 -6.07
N LEU A 140 12.72 -6.27 -5.99
CA LEU A 140 14.03 -6.07 -5.38
C LEU A 140 13.94 -6.10 -3.85
N THR A 141 14.97 -6.67 -3.21
CA THR A 141 15.00 -6.83 -1.74
C THR A 141 15.84 -5.78 -1.03
N TYR A 142 16.70 -5.05 -1.76
CA TYR A 142 17.59 -4.01 -1.25
C TYR A 142 18.45 -4.50 -0.08
N GLY A 143 18.99 -3.58 0.72
CA GLY A 143 19.81 -3.92 1.89
C GLY A 143 19.91 -2.77 2.87
N GLY A 144 20.32 -3.06 4.10
CA GLY A 144 20.64 -2.04 5.11
C GLY A 144 19.80 -2.11 6.37
N LEU A 145 20.11 -1.20 7.30
CA LEU A 145 19.26 -0.89 8.45
C LEU A 145 18.11 -0.01 7.96
N TYR A 146 17.14 -0.62 7.28
CA TYR A 146 16.10 0.11 6.54
C TYR A 146 14.84 0.38 7.39
N ARG A 147 14.82 -0.05 8.66
CA ARG A 147 13.84 0.35 9.68
C ARG A 147 14.56 0.78 10.96
N GLU A 148 13.81 1.40 11.86
CA GLU A 148 14.31 2.03 13.06
C GLU A 148 15.03 1.05 14.01
N VAL A 149 15.97 1.60 14.79
CA VAL A 149 16.66 0.92 15.88
C VAL A 149 16.39 1.70 17.16
N TYR A 150 16.11 1.02 18.26
CA TYR A 150 15.95 1.66 19.57
C TYR A 150 16.46 0.78 20.70
N LEU A 151 16.82 1.41 21.81
CA LEU A 151 17.21 0.77 23.05
C LEU A 151 16.15 0.98 24.12
N GLU A 152 15.63 -0.10 24.69
CA GLU A 152 14.77 -0.05 25.86
C GLU A 152 15.57 -0.33 27.14
N VAL A 153 15.60 0.66 28.03
CA VAL A 153 16.14 0.54 29.38
C VAL A 153 14.98 0.22 30.32
N LEU A 154 14.89 -1.02 30.75
CA LEU A 154 13.76 -1.56 31.50
C LEU A 154 14.22 -2.13 32.85
N PRO A 155 13.35 -2.21 33.87
CA PRO A 155 13.66 -2.97 35.08
C PRO A 155 13.92 -4.46 34.75
N LYS A 156 14.73 -5.17 35.56
CA LYS A 156 15.08 -6.59 35.33
C LYS A 156 13.84 -7.46 35.08
N ILE A 157 12.81 -7.29 35.93
CA ILE A 157 11.49 -7.87 35.70
C ILE A 157 10.62 -6.86 34.94
N HIS A 158 10.29 -7.22 33.71
CA HIS A 158 9.47 -6.45 32.77
C HIS A 158 8.60 -7.37 31.91
N LEU A 159 7.63 -6.78 31.20
CA LEU A 159 6.81 -7.50 30.24
C LEU A 159 7.64 -7.81 28.99
N LYS A 160 7.73 -9.10 28.65
CA LYS A 160 8.37 -9.56 27.42
C LYS A 160 7.38 -9.56 26.26
N ASP A 161 6.14 -9.95 26.52
CA ASP A 161 5.10 -10.11 25.51
C ASP A 161 3.71 -10.08 26.16
N VAL A 162 2.74 -9.48 25.46
CA VAL A 162 1.32 -9.48 25.85
C VAL A 162 0.46 -9.65 24.61
N PHE A 163 -0.38 -10.68 24.63
CA PHE A 163 -1.39 -10.92 23.61
C PHE A 163 -2.78 -10.61 24.16
N VAL A 164 -3.49 -9.69 23.49
CA VAL A 164 -4.85 -9.30 23.83
C VAL A 164 -5.83 -9.93 22.85
N ARG A 165 -6.79 -10.70 23.37
CA ARG A 165 -7.88 -11.30 22.56
C ARG A 165 -9.24 -10.96 23.12
N THR A 166 -10.22 -10.83 22.22
CA THR A 166 -11.60 -10.48 22.58
C THR A 166 -12.58 -11.59 22.21
N GLU A 167 -13.46 -11.96 23.12
CA GLU A 167 -14.53 -12.94 22.91
C GLU A 167 -15.91 -12.33 23.12
N GLY A 168 -16.93 -12.90 22.47
CA GLY A 168 -18.32 -12.47 22.67
C GLY A 168 -18.57 -11.03 22.25
N VAL A 169 -17.86 -10.53 21.23
CA VAL A 169 -17.89 -9.12 20.81
C VAL A 169 -19.29 -8.64 20.45
N LEU A 170 -20.16 -9.51 19.93
CA LEU A 170 -21.55 -9.20 19.60
C LEU A 170 -22.52 -9.32 20.78
N LYS A 171 -22.04 -9.67 21.97
CA LYS A 171 -22.84 -9.70 23.21
C LYS A 171 -22.74 -8.35 23.92
N GLU A 172 -23.70 -8.09 24.81
CA GLU A 172 -23.70 -6.92 25.69
C GLU A 172 -22.42 -6.89 26.53
N GLU A 173 -22.17 -8.00 27.23
CA GLU A 173 -20.93 -8.24 27.97
C GLU A 173 -19.89 -8.90 27.07
N LYS A 174 -18.79 -8.19 26.85
CA LYS A 174 -17.64 -8.67 26.07
C LYS A 174 -16.58 -9.15 27.02
N ILE A 175 -15.74 -10.05 26.54
CA ILE A 175 -14.61 -10.53 27.32
C ILE A 175 -13.33 -10.07 26.63
N MET A 176 -12.46 -9.41 27.41
CA MET A 176 -11.07 -9.18 27.05
C MET A 176 -10.19 -10.17 27.83
N ILE A 177 -9.26 -10.83 27.14
CA ILE A 177 -8.31 -11.76 27.74
C ILE A 177 -6.91 -11.27 27.41
N ALA A 178 -6.08 -11.11 28.43
CA ALA A 178 -4.68 -10.74 28.33
C ALA A 178 -3.83 -11.95 28.70
N GLU A 179 -3.09 -12.47 27.73
CA GLU A 179 -2.06 -13.49 27.92
C GLU A 179 -0.72 -12.79 28.03
N MET A 180 -0.10 -12.89 29.19
CA MET A 180 1.05 -12.08 29.59
C MET A 180 2.27 -12.96 29.80
N THR A 181 3.43 -12.52 29.31
CA THR A 181 4.73 -13.13 29.57
C THR A 181 5.66 -12.11 30.21
N LEU A 182 6.18 -12.41 31.40
CA LEU A 182 7.23 -11.66 32.09
C LEU A 182 8.62 -12.23 31.76
N THR A 183 9.67 -11.44 31.96
CA THR A 183 11.03 -11.98 32.03
C THR A 183 11.22 -12.85 33.28
N GLU A 184 12.10 -13.86 33.21
CA GLU A 184 12.28 -14.85 34.27
C GLU A 184 12.67 -14.24 35.63
N PHE A 185 12.17 -14.82 36.72
CA PHE A 185 12.52 -14.51 38.12
C PHE A 185 13.84 -15.17 38.56
N LYS A 186 14.90 -15.07 37.76
CA LYS A 186 16.21 -15.66 38.08
C LYS A 186 17.19 -14.59 38.54
N ASP A 187 18.04 -14.93 39.51
CA ASP A 187 19.25 -14.16 39.80
C ASP A 187 20.40 -14.51 38.83
N VAL A 188 21.54 -13.83 39.00
CA VAL A 188 22.72 -13.95 38.11
C VAL A 188 23.32 -15.36 38.11
N GLU A 189 23.03 -16.20 39.12
CA GLU A 189 23.54 -17.56 39.25
C GLU A 189 22.51 -18.63 38.81
N GLY A 190 21.36 -18.21 38.28
CA GLY A 190 20.30 -19.10 37.84
C GLY A 190 19.46 -19.68 38.98
N ASN A 191 19.65 -19.20 40.21
CA ASN A 191 18.76 -19.52 41.32
C ASN A 191 17.50 -18.66 41.23
N LYS A 192 16.38 -19.16 41.76
CA LYS A 192 15.20 -18.30 41.97
C LYS A 192 15.65 -17.17 42.90
N SER A 193 15.51 -15.92 42.45
CA SER A 193 15.99 -14.77 43.22
C SER A 193 15.40 -14.79 44.63
N GLU A 194 16.25 -14.90 45.67
CA GLU A 194 15.79 -14.77 47.05
C GLU A 194 15.29 -13.32 47.26
N GLY A 195 13.97 -13.13 47.27
CA GLY A 195 13.34 -11.88 47.72
C GLY A 195 12.18 -11.32 46.89
N GLN A 196 11.96 -11.77 45.64
CA GLN A 196 10.87 -11.24 44.81
C GLN A 196 10.24 -12.31 43.90
N ASN A 197 9.58 -13.30 44.51
CA ASN A 197 8.86 -14.37 43.80
C ASN A 197 7.50 -13.92 43.24
N SER A 198 7.19 -12.62 43.27
CA SER A 198 5.92 -12.12 42.78
C SER A 198 6.01 -10.64 42.35
N VAL A 199 5.21 -10.28 41.35
CA VAL A 199 5.04 -8.89 40.88
C VAL A 199 3.57 -8.51 40.97
N LYS A 200 3.27 -7.30 41.47
CA LYS A 200 1.90 -6.77 41.46
C LYS A 200 1.61 -6.17 40.08
N ALA A 201 0.54 -6.58 39.42
CA ALA A 201 0.08 -6.00 38.17
C ALA A 201 -1.25 -5.27 38.36
N VAL A 202 -1.35 -4.05 37.83
CA VAL A 202 -2.61 -3.29 37.71
C VAL A 202 -2.95 -3.18 36.23
N PHE A 203 -4.13 -3.66 35.86
CA PHE A 203 -4.63 -3.64 34.50
C PHE A 203 -5.62 -2.49 34.35
N SER A 204 -5.43 -1.63 33.34
CA SER A 204 -6.36 -0.56 33.00
C SER A 204 -6.68 -0.59 31.51
N LEU A 205 -7.85 -0.10 31.14
CA LEU A 205 -8.29 0.05 29.75
C LEU A 205 -8.40 1.53 29.44
N ARG A 206 -7.72 1.98 28.38
CA ARG A 206 -7.83 3.35 27.87
C ARG A 206 -8.40 3.34 26.47
N HIS A 207 -9.39 4.18 26.20
CA HIS A 207 -9.85 4.42 24.84
C HIS A 207 -8.96 5.49 24.20
N HIS A 208 -8.54 5.30 22.94
CA HIS A 208 -7.58 6.21 22.29
C HIS A 208 -8.09 7.65 22.14
N ASN A 209 -9.42 7.85 22.12
CA ASN A 209 -10.03 9.19 22.08
C ASN A 209 -10.14 9.87 23.45
N THR A 210 -9.61 9.27 24.52
CA THR A 210 -9.70 9.79 25.90
C THR A 210 -8.36 9.71 26.60
N LEU A 211 -8.11 10.64 27.54
CA LEU A 211 -6.93 10.58 28.41
C LEU A 211 -7.15 9.73 29.66
N GLU A 212 -8.38 9.32 29.95
CA GLU A 212 -8.74 8.61 31.17
C GLU A 212 -8.64 7.09 30.99
N SER A 213 -7.97 6.43 31.94
CA SER A 213 -7.87 4.97 31.99
C SER A 213 -8.81 4.41 33.06
N ARG A 214 -9.57 3.37 32.71
CA ARG A 214 -10.44 2.64 33.64
C ARG A 214 -9.68 1.44 34.21
N GLU A 215 -9.48 1.40 35.53
CA GLU A 215 -8.93 0.21 36.18
C GLU A 215 -9.87 -1.00 35.98
N LEU A 216 -9.31 -2.11 35.49
CA LEU A 216 -10.02 -3.37 35.28
C LEU A 216 -9.84 -4.35 36.43
N GLY A 217 -8.67 -4.34 37.06
CA GLY A 217 -8.36 -5.21 38.19
C GLY A 217 -6.88 -5.25 38.53
N ARG A 218 -6.56 -5.99 39.59
CA ARG A 218 -5.19 -6.18 40.11
C ARG A 218 -4.89 -7.66 40.27
N ALA A 219 -3.64 -8.05 40.06
CA ALA A 219 -3.17 -9.42 40.26
C ALA A 219 -1.78 -9.46 40.91
N ILE A 220 -1.48 -10.57 41.56
CA ILE A 220 -0.12 -10.94 41.97
C ILE A 220 0.33 -12.03 41.01
N ILE A 221 1.48 -11.83 40.38
CA ILE A 221 2.01 -12.67 39.31
C ILE A 221 3.23 -13.40 39.84
N GLU A 222 3.17 -14.72 39.92
CA GLU A 222 4.21 -15.59 40.50
C GLU A 222 4.86 -16.51 39.46
N GLU A 223 4.36 -16.48 38.23
CA GLU A 223 4.81 -17.31 37.12
C GLU A 223 5.23 -16.43 35.93
N GLU A 224 6.08 -16.99 35.05
CA GLU A 224 6.53 -16.30 33.82
C GLU A 224 5.35 -15.98 32.89
N LYS A 225 4.39 -16.91 32.79
CA LYS A 225 3.21 -16.79 31.93
C LYS A 225 1.94 -16.76 32.77
N SER A 226 1.05 -15.84 32.49
CA SER A 226 -0.26 -15.78 33.13
C SER A 226 -1.36 -15.33 32.18
N THR A 227 -2.61 -15.63 32.54
CA THR A 227 -3.79 -15.26 31.75
C THR A 227 -4.80 -14.55 32.63
N HIS A 228 -5.24 -13.37 32.20
CA HIS A 228 -6.20 -12.54 32.91
C HIS A 228 -7.43 -12.27 32.06
N ARG A 229 -8.62 -12.42 32.64
CA ARG A 229 -9.91 -12.31 31.94
C ARG A 229 -10.75 -11.21 32.57
N PHE A 230 -11.25 -10.29 31.74
CA PHE A 230 -12.02 -9.14 32.17
C PHE A 230 -13.35 -9.06 31.40
N ILE A 231 -14.43 -8.77 32.12
CA ILE A 231 -15.74 -8.46 31.51
C ILE A 231 -15.81 -6.97 31.27
N ILE A 232 -16.02 -6.58 30.01
CA ILE A 232 -16.07 -5.19 29.57
C ILE A 232 -17.45 -4.91 28.99
N LYS A 233 -18.08 -3.85 29.50
CA LYS A 233 -19.33 -3.27 29.00
C LYS A 233 -19.03 -1.95 28.31
N ASP A 234 -19.97 -1.49 27.48
CA ASP A 234 -19.97 -0.16 26.86
C ASP A 234 -18.68 0.15 26.08
N VAL A 235 -18.34 -0.71 25.12
CA VAL A 235 -17.24 -0.47 24.18
C VAL A 235 -17.78 -0.22 22.78
N GLU A 236 -17.08 0.62 22.05
CA GLU A 236 -17.28 0.82 20.63
C GLU A 236 -16.44 -0.19 19.86
N LEU A 237 -17.00 -0.78 18.81
CA LEU A 237 -16.30 -1.80 18.04
C LEU A 237 -15.29 -1.17 17.09
N TRP A 238 -14.18 -1.84 16.89
CA TRP A 238 -13.30 -1.55 15.76
C TRP A 238 -13.99 -1.99 14.47
N ASP A 239 -14.03 -1.10 13.50
CA ASP A 239 -14.69 -1.30 12.20
C ASP A 239 -13.94 -0.56 11.08
N ILE A 240 -14.30 -0.86 9.83
CA ILE A 240 -13.72 -0.23 8.63
C ILE A 240 -14.11 1.26 8.58
N GLU A 241 -15.34 1.59 9.00
CA GLU A 241 -15.82 2.98 9.01
C GLU A 241 -15.58 3.68 10.34
N ASN A 242 -15.55 2.93 11.44
CA ASN A 242 -15.34 3.46 12.80
C ASN A 242 -14.24 2.64 13.50
N PRO A 243 -12.95 2.96 13.27
CA PRO A 243 -11.81 2.18 13.77
C PRO A 243 -11.51 2.48 15.24
N ASN A 244 -12.42 2.14 16.15
CA ASN A 244 -12.25 2.41 17.57
C ASN A 244 -11.12 1.55 18.18
N LEU A 245 -10.11 2.23 18.72
CA LEU A 245 -8.92 1.61 19.32
C LEU A 245 -8.88 1.82 20.83
N TYR A 246 -8.38 0.79 21.49
CA TYR A 246 -8.16 0.76 22.93
C TYR A 246 -6.72 0.35 23.22
N SER A 247 -6.31 0.63 24.44
CA SER A 247 -5.02 0.32 25.00
C SER A 247 -5.21 -0.47 26.28
N LEU A 248 -4.64 -1.69 26.34
CA LEU A 248 -4.46 -2.39 27.60
C LEU A 248 -3.20 -1.83 28.27
N GLU A 249 -3.41 -1.08 29.35
CA GLU A 249 -2.34 -0.56 30.18
C GLU A 249 -2.03 -1.52 31.33
N ILE A 250 -0.77 -1.90 31.49
CA ILE A 250 -0.31 -2.77 32.57
C ILE A 250 0.77 -2.04 33.38
N ARG A 251 0.52 -1.78 34.66
CA ARG A 251 1.53 -1.26 35.60
C ARG A 251 2.03 -2.38 36.50
N LEU A 252 3.35 -2.54 36.58
CA LEU A 252 3.99 -3.50 37.48
C LEU A 252 4.47 -2.79 38.76
N ASP A 253 4.29 -3.38 39.93
CA ASP A 253 4.76 -2.93 41.26
C ASP A 253 4.49 -1.46 41.61
N ASN A 254 3.31 -0.93 41.23
CA ASN A 254 2.94 0.48 41.41
C ASN A 254 3.93 1.47 40.76
N ARG A 255 4.66 1.06 39.72
CA ARG A 255 5.45 1.97 38.90
C ARG A 255 4.54 3.03 38.26
N GLU A 256 5.06 4.25 38.10
CA GLU A 256 4.33 5.35 37.46
C GLU A 256 4.03 5.04 35.98
N GLU A 257 5.00 4.45 35.27
CA GLU A 257 4.85 4.09 33.86
C GLU A 257 4.09 2.78 33.67
N ALA A 258 3.08 2.80 32.79
CA ALA A 258 2.39 1.62 32.29
C ALA A 258 3.00 1.14 30.96
N TYR A 259 2.99 -0.16 30.73
CA TYR A 259 3.14 -0.74 29.39
C TYR A 259 1.81 -0.61 28.67
N ASP A 260 1.86 -0.32 27.38
CA ASP A 260 0.69 -0.03 26.57
C ASP A 260 0.61 -1.01 25.39
N PHE A 261 -0.54 -1.69 25.25
CA PHE A 261 -0.79 -2.66 24.19
C PHE A 261 -2.07 -2.27 23.43
N PRO A 262 -1.93 -1.61 22.27
CA PRO A 262 -3.06 -1.23 21.42
C PRO A 262 -3.80 -2.47 20.88
N PHE A 263 -5.13 -2.40 20.84
CA PHE A 263 -6.00 -3.43 20.26
C PHE A 263 -7.38 -2.83 19.90
N GLY A 264 -8.26 -3.64 19.29
CA GLY A 264 -9.64 -3.24 18.99
C GLY A 264 -10.64 -4.37 19.27
N PHE A 265 -11.83 -4.02 19.75
CA PHE A 265 -12.93 -4.97 19.93
C PHE A 265 -13.61 -5.26 18.60
N ARG A 266 -13.41 -6.47 18.05
CA ARG A 266 -14.01 -6.86 16.77
C ARG A 266 -14.21 -8.36 16.62
N GLU A 267 -15.19 -8.76 15.82
CA GLU A 267 -15.35 -10.15 15.37
C GLU A 267 -15.15 -10.24 13.85
N MET A 268 -14.28 -11.13 13.41
CA MET A 268 -14.06 -11.43 11.99
C MET A 268 -14.30 -12.91 11.73
N LYS A 269 -15.07 -13.22 10.69
CA LYS A 269 -15.35 -14.60 10.26
C LYS A 269 -15.11 -14.75 8.76
N LEU A 270 -14.31 -15.75 8.42
CA LEU A 270 -13.98 -16.14 7.04
C LEU A 270 -14.75 -17.42 6.73
N GLU A 271 -15.95 -17.29 6.16
CA GLU A 271 -16.87 -18.40 5.94
C GLU A 271 -17.06 -18.68 4.45
N ARG A 272 -17.68 -19.82 4.14
CA ARG A 272 -17.98 -20.20 2.75
C ARG A 272 -18.85 -19.16 2.06
N GLU A 273 -19.77 -18.57 2.82
CA GLU A 273 -20.77 -17.61 2.37
C GLU A 273 -20.19 -16.21 2.17
N GLY A 274 -19.01 -15.92 2.72
CA GLY A 274 -18.35 -14.62 2.59
C GLY A 274 -17.49 -14.25 3.80
N PHE A 275 -16.97 -13.03 3.78
CA PHE A 275 -16.29 -12.42 4.91
C PHE A 275 -17.30 -11.61 5.74
N PHE A 276 -17.26 -11.78 7.07
CA PHE A 276 -18.11 -11.05 8.00
C PHE A 276 -17.25 -10.28 9.00
N LEU A 277 -17.57 -9.00 9.16
CA LEU A 277 -17.01 -8.13 10.21
C LEU A 277 -18.16 -7.68 11.09
N ASN A 278 -18.03 -7.92 12.40
CA ASN A 278 -19.03 -7.53 13.40
C ASN A 278 -20.46 -7.98 13.01
N GLY A 279 -20.59 -9.20 12.49
CA GLY A 279 -21.84 -9.81 12.04
C GLY A 279 -22.35 -9.36 10.67
N ARG A 280 -21.72 -8.37 10.03
CA ARG A 280 -22.12 -7.86 8.71
C ARG A 280 -21.28 -8.47 7.61
N LYS A 281 -21.91 -8.93 6.53
CA LYS A 281 -21.21 -9.43 5.35
C LYS A 281 -20.56 -8.28 4.60
N ILE A 282 -19.25 -8.35 4.37
CA ILE A 282 -18.47 -7.33 3.67
C ILE A 282 -17.75 -7.99 2.49
N LYS A 283 -17.76 -7.33 1.33
CA LYS A 283 -16.95 -7.75 0.17
C LYS A 283 -15.57 -7.10 0.29
N ILE A 284 -14.52 -7.91 0.30
CA ILE A 284 -13.14 -7.42 0.32
C ILE A 284 -12.81 -6.81 -1.04
N ARG A 285 -12.36 -5.56 -1.03
CA ARG A 285 -11.89 -4.80 -2.19
C ARG A 285 -10.54 -4.18 -1.83
N GLY A 286 -9.47 -4.84 -2.26
CA GLY A 286 -8.11 -4.43 -1.95
C GLY A 286 -7.17 -4.39 -3.15
N LEU A 287 -5.92 -4.02 -2.85
CA LEU A 287 -4.77 -4.08 -3.74
C LEU A 287 -3.58 -4.69 -3.00
N ASN A 288 -2.64 -5.24 -3.77
CA ASN A 288 -1.33 -5.64 -3.28
C ASN A 288 -0.41 -4.42 -3.17
N ARG A 289 0.36 -4.31 -2.09
CA ARG A 289 1.26 -3.18 -1.82
C ARG A 289 2.66 -3.70 -1.48
N HIS A 290 3.68 -3.24 -2.19
CA HIS A 290 5.09 -3.38 -1.79
C HIS A 290 5.49 -2.24 -0.82
N GLN A 291 6.64 -2.34 -0.15
CA GLN A 291 7.19 -1.23 0.67
C GLN A 291 8.31 -0.45 -0.05
N SER A 292 8.46 -0.62 -1.36
CA SER A 292 9.52 0.02 -2.15
C SER A 292 9.18 1.45 -2.57
N TYR A 293 10.21 2.29 -2.55
CA TYR A 293 10.19 3.66 -3.03
C TYR A 293 11.36 3.86 -4.01
N PRO A 294 11.21 4.74 -5.02
CA PRO A 294 12.29 5.09 -5.94
C PRO A 294 13.57 5.48 -5.19
N TYR A 295 14.71 5.06 -5.72
CA TYR A 295 16.08 5.35 -5.24
C TYR A 295 16.47 4.66 -3.95
N VAL A 296 15.68 4.77 -2.88
CA VAL A 296 16.05 4.30 -1.53
C VAL A 296 15.49 2.93 -1.16
N GLY A 297 14.73 2.29 -2.05
CA GLY A 297 14.16 0.97 -1.82
C GLY A 297 13.23 0.97 -0.61
N TYR A 298 13.57 0.21 0.43
CA TYR A 298 12.75 0.09 1.65
C TYR A 298 13.08 1.14 2.72
N ALA A 299 14.15 1.91 2.58
CA ALA A 299 14.65 2.82 3.62
C ALA A 299 13.87 4.13 3.67
N MET A 300 12.64 4.08 4.18
CA MET A 300 11.77 5.24 4.39
C MET A 300 11.19 5.25 5.81
N PRO A 301 11.10 6.42 6.49
CA PRO A 301 10.58 6.53 7.85
C PRO A 301 9.05 6.36 7.90
N LYS A 302 8.47 6.48 9.10
CA LYS A 302 7.02 6.45 9.38
C LYS A 302 6.14 7.15 8.34
N SER A 303 6.52 8.36 7.91
CA SER A 303 5.62 9.25 7.16
C SER A 303 5.21 8.74 5.77
N PRO A 304 6.12 8.31 4.88
CA PRO A 304 5.73 7.64 3.63
C PRO A 304 4.96 6.33 3.84
N GLN A 305 5.19 5.60 4.94
CA GLN A 305 4.47 4.36 5.25
C GLN A 305 3.01 4.67 5.60
N VAL A 306 2.79 5.67 6.46
CA VAL A 306 1.46 6.20 6.81
C VAL A 306 0.71 6.68 5.56
N LEU A 307 1.40 7.44 4.69
CA LEU A 307 0.81 7.97 3.47
C LEU A 307 0.33 6.87 2.51
N ASP A 308 1.07 5.76 2.36
CA ASP A 308 0.62 4.65 1.50
C ASP A 308 -0.70 4.05 2.01
N ALA A 309 -0.89 3.92 3.33
CA ALA A 309 -2.15 3.45 3.93
C ALA A 309 -3.30 4.45 3.70
N ASP A 310 -3.04 5.75 3.88
CA ASP A 310 -4.02 6.81 3.62
C ASP A 310 -4.44 6.85 2.15
N ILE A 311 -3.50 6.68 1.21
CA ILE A 311 -3.81 6.63 -0.23
C ILE A 311 -4.72 5.44 -0.54
N LEU A 312 -4.42 4.25 0.00
CA LEU A 312 -5.24 3.05 -0.20
C LEU A 312 -6.67 3.26 0.33
N LYS A 313 -6.82 3.80 1.54
CA LYS A 313 -8.12 4.00 2.19
C LYS A 313 -8.91 5.15 1.58
N ASP A 314 -8.33 6.34 1.54
CA ASP A 314 -9.08 7.58 1.27
C ASP A 314 -8.98 8.04 -0.18
N GLU A 315 -7.90 7.77 -0.91
CA GLU A 315 -7.82 8.15 -2.32
C GLU A 315 -8.35 7.07 -3.27
N LEU A 316 -8.11 5.81 -2.95
CA LEU A 316 -8.53 4.65 -3.75
C LEU A 316 -9.81 4.00 -3.21
N GLY A 317 -10.31 4.42 -2.04
CA GLY A 317 -11.55 3.90 -1.47
C GLY A 317 -11.49 2.41 -1.15
N LEU A 318 -10.32 1.85 -0.83
CA LEU A 318 -10.17 0.43 -0.52
C LEU A 318 -10.54 0.14 0.93
N ASN A 319 -10.99 -1.10 1.18
CA ASN A 319 -11.26 -1.57 2.53
C ASN A 319 -10.26 -2.64 3.00
N ALA A 320 -9.34 -3.07 2.12
CA ALA A 320 -8.29 -4.01 2.47
C ALA A 320 -6.99 -3.78 1.68
N VAL A 321 -5.87 -4.27 2.21
CA VAL A 321 -4.56 -4.33 1.57
C VAL A 321 -3.89 -5.67 1.86
N ARG A 322 -3.11 -6.17 0.89
CA ARG A 322 -2.20 -7.30 1.08
C ARG A 322 -0.76 -6.84 1.07
N THR A 323 0.03 -7.24 2.08
CA THR A 323 1.45 -6.88 2.20
C THR A 323 2.34 -7.80 1.37
N SER A 324 2.27 -7.65 0.05
CA SER A 324 3.06 -8.45 -0.90
C SER A 324 4.57 -8.15 -0.77
N HIS A 325 5.45 -9.10 -0.48
CA HIS A 325 5.21 -10.50 -0.08
C HIS A 325 6.00 -10.82 1.18
N TYR A 326 5.77 -10.01 2.21
CA TYR A 326 6.54 -9.99 3.46
C TYR A 326 5.87 -9.11 4.51
N PRO A 327 6.21 -9.28 5.80
CA PRO A 327 5.78 -8.36 6.85
C PRO A 327 6.31 -6.94 6.60
N GLN A 328 5.42 -5.95 6.70
CA GLN A 328 5.71 -4.55 6.41
C GLN A 328 5.92 -3.72 7.68
N SER A 329 6.32 -2.45 7.53
CA SER A 329 6.62 -1.58 8.66
C SER A 329 5.45 -1.51 9.65
N LYS A 330 5.75 -1.56 10.96
CA LYS A 330 4.74 -1.35 12.01
C LYS A 330 3.96 -0.05 11.84
N HIS A 331 4.59 1.00 11.29
CA HIS A 331 3.92 2.27 11.02
C HIS A 331 2.81 2.13 9.97
N PHE A 332 3.01 1.30 8.95
CA PHE A 332 1.98 1.00 7.96
C PHE A 332 0.83 0.20 8.59
N ILE A 333 1.15 -0.85 9.36
CA ILE A 333 0.15 -1.72 10.00
C ILE A 333 -0.66 -0.96 11.05
N GLN A 334 0.00 -0.19 11.91
CA GLN A 334 -0.65 0.68 12.89
C GLN A 334 -1.56 1.70 12.20
N ARG A 335 -1.10 2.32 11.11
CA ARG A 335 -1.94 3.25 10.36
C ARG A 335 -3.19 2.56 9.79
N CYS A 336 -3.06 1.31 9.33
CA CYS A 336 -4.21 0.52 8.88
C CYS A 336 -5.24 0.32 10.00
N ASP A 337 -4.79 0.08 11.23
CA ASP A 337 -5.68 -0.03 12.39
C ASP A 337 -6.40 1.30 12.66
N GLU A 338 -5.66 2.41 12.65
CA GLU A 338 -6.17 3.77 12.95
C GLU A 338 -7.22 4.26 11.94
N ILE A 339 -7.15 3.82 10.68
CA ILE A 339 -8.04 4.29 9.60
C ILE A 339 -9.08 3.25 9.17
N GLY A 340 -9.11 2.08 9.81
CA GLY A 340 -10.06 1.02 9.46
C GLY A 340 -9.77 0.41 8.08
N LEU A 341 -8.53 -0.02 7.85
CA LEU A 341 -8.08 -0.73 6.66
C LEU A 341 -7.71 -2.18 7.03
N LEU A 342 -8.37 -3.16 6.40
CA LEU A 342 -8.09 -4.57 6.67
C LEU A 342 -6.75 -4.98 6.07
N VAL A 343 -6.00 -5.83 6.77
CA VAL A 343 -4.67 -6.27 6.34
C VAL A 343 -4.62 -7.79 6.20
N PHE A 344 -4.22 -8.25 5.01
CA PHE A 344 -3.71 -9.59 4.79
C PHE A 344 -2.18 -9.52 4.80
N THR A 345 -1.56 -10.05 5.85
CA THR A 345 -0.09 -10.10 5.97
C THR A 345 0.44 -11.51 5.82
N GLU A 346 1.65 -11.66 5.27
CA GLU A 346 2.25 -12.94 4.93
C GLU A 346 3.76 -12.97 5.17
N ILE A 347 4.32 -14.17 5.34
CA ILE A 347 5.76 -14.39 5.50
C ILE A 347 6.55 -14.05 4.23
N PRO A 348 7.85 -13.71 4.34
CA PRO A 348 8.69 -13.43 3.18
C PRO A 348 8.78 -14.61 2.22
N GLY A 349 8.43 -14.40 0.94
CA GLY A 349 8.55 -15.48 -0.04
C GLY A 349 8.11 -15.16 -1.46
N TRP A 350 8.76 -15.80 -2.44
CA TRP A 350 8.33 -15.79 -3.83
C TRP A 350 8.69 -17.12 -4.51
N GLN A 351 7.69 -17.97 -4.71
CA GLN A 351 7.68 -19.29 -5.39
C GLN A 351 8.64 -20.38 -4.85
N TYR A 352 9.90 -20.03 -4.62
CA TYR A 352 10.97 -20.94 -4.22
C TYR A 352 10.81 -21.45 -2.77
N ILE A 353 11.12 -22.72 -2.57
CA ILE A 353 11.27 -23.34 -1.26
C ILE A 353 12.64 -24.01 -1.23
N GLY A 354 13.46 -23.63 -0.26
CA GLY A 354 14.82 -24.14 -0.10
C GLY A 354 14.93 -25.45 0.66
N ASP A 355 16.14 -25.70 1.15
CA ASP A 355 16.46 -26.86 1.99
C ASP A 355 15.89 -26.72 3.41
N GLU A 356 16.25 -27.63 4.31
CA GLU A 356 15.70 -27.64 5.67
C GLU A 356 16.06 -26.39 6.47
N LYS A 357 17.29 -25.88 6.34
CA LYS A 357 17.71 -24.64 7.01
C LYS A 357 16.92 -23.44 6.51
N TRP A 358 16.66 -23.38 5.20
CA TRP A 358 15.81 -22.35 4.63
C TRP A 358 14.38 -22.41 5.19
N LYS A 359 13.82 -23.61 5.33
CA LYS A 359 12.46 -23.81 5.89
C LYS A 359 12.40 -23.49 7.38
N GLU A 360 13.41 -23.85 8.16
CA GLU A 360 13.53 -23.49 9.58
C GLU A 360 13.43 -21.96 9.74
N ILE A 361 14.16 -21.21 8.92
CA ILE A 361 14.09 -19.74 8.92
C ILE A 361 12.71 -19.26 8.48
N ALA A 362 12.10 -19.87 7.46
CA ALA A 362 10.73 -19.52 7.06
C ALA A 362 9.69 -19.76 8.18
N LEU A 363 9.82 -20.86 8.94
CA LEU A 363 8.96 -21.15 10.10
C LEU A 363 9.21 -20.15 11.25
N GLN A 364 10.46 -19.78 11.51
CA GLN A 364 10.81 -18.71 12.44
C GLN A 364 10.15 -17.38 12.03
N GLN A 365 10.14 -17.06 10.73
CA GLN A 365 9.47 -15.86 10.22
C GLN A 365 7.93 -15.91 10.38
N VAL A 366 7.30 -17.10 10.39
CA VAL A 366 5.88 -17.24 10.78
C VAL A 366 5.70 -16.84 12.24
N GLU A 367 6.53 -17.37 13.14
CA GLU A 367 6.48 -17.07 14.57
C GLU A 367 6.69 -15.57 14.83
N GLU A 368 7.75 -15.00 14.27
CA GLU A 368 8.08 -13.58 14.43
C GLU A 368 6.97 -12.66 13.90
N MET A 369 6.42 -12.95 12.71
CA MET A 369 5.30 -12.18 12.15
C MET A 369 4.08 -12.23 13.07
N VAL A 370 3.65 -13.42 13.50
CA VAL A 370 2.43 -13.55 14.30
C VAL A 370 2.61 -12.89 15.67
N ILE A 371 3.73 -13.10 16.35
CA ILE A 371 4.00 -12.51 17.67
C ILE A 371 4.00 -10.98 17.58
N GLN A 372 4.70 -10.42 16.58
CA GLN A 372 4.82 -8.97 16.42
C GLN A 372 3.47 -8.31 16.09
N TYR A 373 2.61 -8.99 15.33
CA TYR A 373 1.44 -8.35 14.74
C TYR A 373 0.07 -8.78 15.30
N ARG A 374 -0.02 -9.80 16.17
CA ARG A 374 -1.31 -10.38 16.62
C ARG A 374 -2.24 -9.45 17.42
N ASN A 375 -1.75 -8.31 17.92
CA ASN A 375 -2.60 -7.32 18.58
C ASN A 375 -3.29 -6.35 17.61
N HIS A 376 -2.84 -6.25 16.35
CA HIS A 376 -3.38 -5.31 15.37
C HIS A 376 -4.79 -5.72 14.92
N PRO A 377 -5.85 -4.94 15.22
CA PRO A 377 -7.22 -5.30 14.84
C PRO A 377 -7.45 -5.32 13.31
N GLY A 378 -6.70 -4.56 12.52
CA GLY A 378 -6.82 -4.53 11.07
C GLY A 378 -6.45 -5.84 10.39
N ILE A 379 -5.53 -6.62 10.98
CA ILE A 379 -5.12 -7.90 10.41
C ILE A 379 -6.25 -8.92 10.55
N PHE A 380 -6.69 -9.51 9.44
CA PHE A 380 -7.81 -10.46 9.41
C PHE A 380 -7.40 -11.88 9.03
N ILE A 381 -6.21 -12.08 8.45
CA ILE A 381 -5.73 -13.39 7.99
C ILE A 381 -4.20 -13.42 7.92
N TRP A 382 -3.60 -14.57 8.27
CA TRP A 382 -2.15 -14.82 8.18
C TRP A 382 -1.79 -15.64 6.95
N GLY A 383 -0.89 -15.15 6.12
CA GLY A 383 -0.32 -15.86 4.97
C GLY A 383 0.87 -16.70 5.41
N VAL A 384 0.66 -18.01 5.49
CA VAL A 384 1.66 -18.98 6.02
C VAL A 384 2.30 -19.83 4.93
N ARG A 385 2.00 -19.53 3.66
CA ARG A 385 2.66 -20.13 2.50
C ARG A 385 3.56 -19.11 1.84
N ILE A 386 4.67 -19.61 1.28
CA ILE A 386 5.48 -18.84 0.34
C ILE A 386 4.59 -18.52 -0.86
N ASN A 387 4.53 -17.24 -1.24
CA ASN A 387 3.68 -16.77 -2.34
C ASN A 387 3.90 -17.65 -3.58
N GLU A 388 2.82 -18.23 -4.11
CA GLU A 388 2.86 -19.00 -5.36
C GLU A 388 3.74 -20.26 -5.37
N SER A 389 4.11 -20.78 -4.20
CA SER A 389 4.88 -22.02 -4.18
C SER A 389 4.05 -23.26 -4.57
N PRO A 390 4.72 -24.35 -4.99
CA PRO A 390 4.14 -25.70 -4.96
C PRO A 390 3.67 -26.11 -3.55
N ASP A 391 2.87 -27.17 -3.48
CA ASP A 391 2.49 -27.80 -2.21
C ASP A 391 3.70 -28.51 -1.56
N GLN A 392 3.83 -28.35 -0.24
CA GLN A 392 4.81 -29.03 0.61
C GLN A 392 4.14 -29.39 1.94
N HIS A 393 3.64 -30.62 2.04
CA HIS A 393 2.74 -31.03 3.12
C HIS A 393 3.30 -30.77 4.51
N GLU A 394 4.47 -31.34 4.85
CA GLU A 394 5.02 -31.23 6.21
C GLU A 394 5.39 -29.79 6.58
N PHE A 395 6.01 -29.06 5.65
CA PHE A 395 6.38 -27.66 5.87
C PHE A 395 5.16 -26.77 6.16
N TYR A 396 4.11 -26.87 5.34
CA TYR A 396 2.92 -26.04 5.52
C TYR A 396 2.01 -26.50 6.63
N LYS A 397 2.01 -27.79 6.97
CA LYS A 397 1.35 -28.29 8.17
C LYS A 397 1.96 -27.67 9.42
N GLU A 398 3.29 -27.58 9.50
CA GLU A 398 3.97 -26.94 10.64
C GLU A 398 3.76 -25.42 10.64
N ALA A 399 3.87 -24.74 9.49
CA ALA A 399 3.60 -23.30 9.40
C ALA A 399 2.18 -22.93 9.86
N ASN A 400 1.17 -23.71 9.43
CA ASN A 400 -0.21 -23.54 9.89
C ASN A 400 -0.37 -23.81 11.39
N LYS A 401 0.33 -24.82 11.93
CA LYS A 401 0.31 -25.15 13.36
C LYS A 401 0.90 -24.01 14.19
N ILE A 402 2.05 -23.47 13.81
CA ILE A 402 2.70 -22.33 14.50
C ILE A 402 1.73 -21.15 14.56
N ALA A 403 1.16 -20.74 13.42
CA ALA A 403 0.23 -19.61 13.38
C ALA A 403 -1.01 -19.83 14.27
N ARG A 404 -1.64 -21.01 14.20
CA ARG A 404 -2.84 -21.33 15.00
C ARG A 404 -2.56 -21.43 16.51
N VAL A 405 -1.37 -21.85 16.90
CA VAL A 405 -0.96 -21.89 18.32
C VAL A 405 -0.69 -20.49 18.85
N LEU A 406 -0.02 -19.64 18.06
CA LEU A 406 0.34 -18.28 18.48
C LEU A 406 -0.81 -17.28 18.39
N ASP A 407 -1.76 -17.51 17.48
CA ASP A 407 -2.98 -16.71 17.32
C ASP A 407 -4.17 -17.59 16.88
N PRO A 408 -4.98 -18.09 17.83
CA PRO A 408 -6.19 -18.84 17.50
C PRO A 408 -7.37 -17.94 17.07
N THR A 409 -7.21 -16.62 17.03
CA THR A 409 -8.30 -15.65 16.80
C THR A 409 -8.47 -15.26 15.33
N ARG A 410 -7.53 -15.65 14.47
CA ARG A 410 -7.52 -15.35 13.03
C ARG A 410 -7.32 -16.62 12.22
N GLY A 411 -7.89 -16.64 11.03
CA GLY A 411 -7.68 -17.73 10.09
C GLY A 411 -6.32 -17.64 9.39
N THR A 412 -5.86 -18.77 8.86
CA THR A 412 -4.72 -18.82 7.95
C THR A 412 -5.18 -18.85 6.49
N GLY A 413 -4.35 -18.27 5.64
CA GLY A 413 -4.38 -18.37 4.19
C GLY A 413 -2.98 -18.69 3.67
N GLY A 414 -2.87 -18.87 2.37
CA GLY A 414 -1.59 -19.16 1.74
C GLY A 414 -1.71 -19.07 0.24
N VAL A 415 -1.15 -17.99 -0.31
CA VAL A 415 -1.38 -17.56 -1.69
C VAL A 415 -0.78 -18.55 -2.68
N ARG A 416 -1.57 -18.91 -3.68
CA ARG A 416 -1.22 -19.90 -4.71
C ARG A 416 -1.85 -19.55 -6.05
N TYR A 417 -1.27 -20.01 -7.16
CA TYR A 417 -1.87 -19.92 -8.50
C TYR A 417 -2.28 -21.31 -9.05
N ILE A 418 -2.02 -22.38 -8.29
CA ILE A 418 -2.20 -23.77 -8.74
C ILE A 418 -3.60 -24.26 -8.34
N LYS A 419 -4.37 -24.73 -9.33
CA LYS A 419 -5.70 -25.33 -9.12
C LYS A 419 -5.61 -26.64 -8.34
N ASN A 420 -6.62 -26.92 -7.52
CA ASN A 420 -6.73 -28.12 -6.69
C ASN A 420 -5.53 -28.37 -5.75
N SER A 421 -4.72 -27.34 -5.47
CA SER A 421 -3.67 -27.38 -4.45
C SER A 421 -4.23 -27.79 -3.08
N GLU A 422 -3.39 -28.47 -2.30
CA GLU A 422 -3.70 -28.93 -0.94
C GLU A 422 -4.10 -27.76 -0.02
N LEU A 423 -5.26 -27.88 0.62
CA LEU A 423 -5.77 -26.89 1.56
C LEU A 423 -5.56 -27.38 3.00
N LEU A 424 -4.52 -26.86 3.66
CA LEU A 424 -4.25 -27.03 5.10
C LEU A 424 -4.73 -25.80 5.91
N GLU A 425 -4.83 -24.67 5.21
CA GLU A 425 -5.25 -23.37 5.70
C GLU A 425 -6.78 -23.28 5.84
N ASP A 426 -7.24 -22.21 6.50
CA ASP A 426 -8.67 -21.95 6.70
C ASP A 426 -9.35 -21.38 5.45
N VAL A 427 -8.60 -20.64 4.62
CA VAL A 427 -9.10 -20.00 3.39
C VAL A 427 -8.31 -20.43 2.17
N TYR A 428 -9.02 -20.78 1.09
CA TYR A 428 -8.42 -21.02 -0.21
C TYR A 428 -8.16 -19.69 -0.93
N THR A 429 -6.98 -19.12 -0.71
CA THR A 429 -6.48 -17.89 -1.34
C THR A 429 -5.80 -18.18 -2.67
N TYR A 430 -6.32 -17.62 -3.77
CA TYR A 430 -5.92 -17.97 -5.13
C TYR A 430 -5.63 -16.74 -6.02
N ASN A 431 -4.50 -16.77 -6.72
CA ASN A 431 -4.14 -15.81 -7.76
C ASN A 431 -4.85 -16.20 -9.06
N ASP A 432 -5.81 -15.39 -9.50
CA ASP A 432 -6.63 -15.64 -10.67
C ASP A 432 -6.21 -14.75 -11.83
N PHE A 433 -5.25 -15.23 -12.60
CA PHE A 433 -4.76 -14.58 -13.81
C PHE A 433 -5.51 -15.04 -15.07
N SER A 434 -6.72 -15.60 -14.95
CA SER A 434 -7.47 -16.12 -16.11
C SER A 434 -8.05 -15.04 -17.04
N HIS A 435 -8.09 -13.78 -16.61
CA HIS A 435 -8.72 -12.71 -17.39
C HIS A 435 -7.81 -12.19 -18.51
N GLU A 436 -8.24 -12.39 -19.75
CA GLU A 436 -7.50 -12.01 -20.97
C GLU A 436 -8.08 -10.75 -21.65
N GLY A 437 -9.14 -10.16 -21.08
CA GLY A 437 -9.73 -8.88 -21.49
C GLY A 437 -11.06 -9.00 -22.24
N ASN A 438 -11.37 -10.17 -22.80
CA ASN A 438 -12.60 -10.43 -23.55
C ASN A 438 -13.43 -11.60 -22.97
N ASN A 439 -12.97 -12.19 -21.85
CA ASN A 439 -13.60 -13.31 -21.15
C ASN A 439 -14.13 -12.88 -19.76
N SER A 440 -14.54 -13.85 -18.94
CA SER A 440 -14.88 -13.59 -17.54
C SER A 440 -13.69 -12.98 -16.78
N GLY A 441 -13.98 -12.20 -15.75
CA GLY A 441 -12.97 -11.55 -14.91
C GLY A 441 -12.33 -12.50 -13.90
N ILE A 442 -13.04 -13.56 -13.50
CA ILE A 442 -12.52 -14.63 -12.63
C ILE A 442 -13.05 -15.99 -13.09
N GLU A 443 -12.32 -17.05 -12.76
CA GLU A 443 -12.82 -18.41 -12.88
C GLU A 443 -13.85 -18.72 -11.79
N LYS A 444 -14.80 -19.58 -12.14
CA LYS A 444 -15.74 -20.10 -11.14
C LYS A 444 -14.99 -20.97 -10.14
N LYS A 445 -15.19 -20.73 -8.84
CA LYS A 445 -14.57 -21.47 -7.72
C LYS A 445 -14.51 -22.99 -7.91
N HIS A 446 -15.58 -23.63 -8.38
CA HIS A 446 -15.63 -25.07 -8.58
C HIS A 446 -14.72 -25.61 -9.70
N LYS A 447 -14.20 -24.73 -10.57
CA LYS A 447 -13.16 -25.06 -11.56
C LYS A 447 -11.75 -24.89 -11.01
N VAL A 448 -11.59 -24.10 -9.94
CA VAL A 448 -10.31 -23.82 -9.30
C VAL A 448 -10.01 -24.83 -8.20
N THR A 449 -11.01 -25.18 -7.38
CA THR A 449 -10.83 -26.10 -6.24
C THR A 449 -11.98 -27.10 -6.09
N SER A 450 -11.63 -28.34 -5.79
CA SER A 450 -12.57 -29.41 -5.42
C SER A 450 -13.19 -29.19 -4.02
N ARG A 451 -12.59 -28.33 -3.19
CA ARG A 451 -13.05 -27.99 -1.83
C ARG A 451 -14.21 -26.98 -1.85
N LYS A 452 -15.36 -27.40 -2.38
CA LYS A 452 -16.55 -26.53 -2.60
C LYS A 452 -17.06 -25.80 -1.35
N LYS A 453 -16.75 -26.30 -0.15
CA LYS A 453 -17.15 -25.71 1.14
C LYS A 453 -16.11 -24.78 1.75
N ALA A 454 -14.89 -24.71 1.22
CA ALA A 454 -13.87 -23.82 1.76
C ALA A 454 -14.23 -22.35 1.47
N PRO A 455 -13.98 -21.42 2.40
CA PRO A 455 -13.88 -19.99 2.08
C PRO A 455 -12.88 -19.77 0.93
N TYR A 456 -13.16 -18.84 0.02
CA TYR A 456 -12.37 -18.60 -1.19
C TYR A 456 -12.18 -17.12 -1.48
N MET A 457 -10.96 -16.72 -1.77
CA MET A 457 -10.59 -15.32 -2.00
C MET A 457 -9.62 -15.21 -3.18
N VAL A 458 -9.81 -14.21 -4.02
CA VAL A 458 -8.87 -13.90 -5.11
C VAL A 458 -7.78 -12.98 -4.58
N THR A 459 -6.53 -13.38 -4.64
CA THR A 459 -5.42 -12.67 -3.98
C THR A 459 -4.54 -11.87 -4.92
N GLU A 460 -4.58 -12.18 -6.21
CA GLU A 460 -4.00 -11.38 -7.29
C GLU A 460 -4.82 -11.57 -8.56
N TYR A 461 -4.86 -10.54 -9.40
CA TYR A 461 -5.41 -10.55 -10.75
C TYR A 461 -4.83 -9.37 -11.54
N ASN A 462 -4.96 -9.42 -12.87
CA ASN A 462 -4.34 -8.48 -13.81
C ASN A 462 -2.81 -8.52 -13.74
N GLY A 463 -2.14 -7.45 -13.30
CA GLY A 463 -0.68 -7.42 -13.22
C GLY A 463 0.01 -7.70 -14.55
N HIS A 464 0.87 -8.72 -14.56
CA HIS A 464 1.63 -9.15 -15.74
C HIS A 464 0.74 -9.57 -16.93
N MET A 465 -0.55 -9.86 -16.71
CA MET A 465 -1.50 -10.15 -17.79
C MET A 465 -1.78 -8.94 -18.68
N TYR A 466 -1.56 -7.71 -18.20
CA TYR A 466 -1.74 -6.49 -18.99
C TYR A 466 -0.91 -5.30 -18.47
N PRO A 467 0.43 -5.32 -18.59
CA PRO A 467 1.30 -4.23 -18.13
C PRO A 467 0.93 -2.91 -18.80
N THR A 468 0.83 -1.84 -18.00
CA THR A 468 0.33 -0.54 -18.46
C THR A 468 1.14 0.60 -17.86
N LYS A 469 1.92 1.26 -18.70
CA LYS A 469 2.73 2.44 -18.37
C LYS A 469 1.82 3.67 -18.30
N ALA A 470 2.23 4.66 -17.51
CA ALA A 470 1.52 5.95 -17.44
C ALA A 470 1.49 6.69 -18.81
N PHE A 471 2.46 6.40 -19.67
CA PHE A 471 2.65 7.00 -21.00
C PHE A 471 2.22 6.09 -22.17
N ASP A 472 1.52 4.98 -21.90
CA ASP A 472 0.85 4.24 -22.97
C ASP A 472 -0.32 5.06 -23.54
N ASP A 473 -0.74 4.72 -24.76
CA ASP A 473 -1.85 5.41 -25.44
C ASP A 473 -3.18 5.30 -24.67
N GLU A 474 -4.15 6.17 -25.02
CA GLU A 474 -5.46 6.17 -24.37
C GLU A 474 -6.20 4.82 -24.48
N PRO A 475 -6.26 4.15 -25.65
CA PRO A 475 -6.87 2.83 -25.75
C PRO A 475 -6.31 1.80 -24.78
N HIS A 476 -4.98 1.75 -24.62
CA HIS A 476 -4.32 0.79 -23.73
C HIS A 476 -4.60 1.10 -22.26
N ARG A 477 -4.48 2.36 -21.85
CA ARG A 477 -4.81 2.81 -20.48
C ARG A 477 -6.29 2.59 -20.14
N ARG A 478 -7.19 2.79 -21.11
CA ARG A 478 -8.62 2.46 -20.98
C ARG A 478 -8.83 0.96 -20.81
N ALA A 479 -8.22 0.14 -21.66
CA ALA A 479 -8.34 -1.32 -21.57
C ALA A 479 -7.85 -1.85 -20.20
N HIS A 480 -6.76 -1.29 -19.66
CA HIS A 480 -6.30 -1.59 -18.31
C HIS A 480 -7.37 -1.32 -17.24
N ALA A 481 -7.94 -0.11 -17.23
CA ALA A 481 -9.01 0.23 -16.29
C ALA A 481 -10.24 -0.68 -16.43
N LEU A 482 -10.66 -0.99 -17.66
CA LEU A 482 -11.81 -1.85 -17.91
C LEU A 482 -11.57 -3.31 -17.50
N ARG A 483 -10.33 -3.81 -17.54
CA ARG A 483 -9.95 -5.13 -16.98
C ARG A 483 -10.13 -5.16 -15.48
N HIS A 484 -9.65 -4.15 -14.75
CA HIS A 484 -9.90 -4.02 -13.31
C HIS A 484 -11.40 -3.96 -12.99
N ALA A 485 -12.18 -3.16 -13.75
CA ALA A 485 -13.62 -3.09 -13.58
C ALA A 485 -14.32 -4.44 -13.84
N LYS A 486 -13.87 -5.19 -14.85
CA LYS A 486 -14.42 -6.50 -15.19
C LYS A 486 -14.18 -7.53 -14.10
N VAL A 487 -12.97 -7.60 -13.56
CA VAL A 487 -12.62 -8.52 -12.46
C VAL A 487 -13.43 -8.19 -11.21
N LEU A 488 -13.46 -6.91 -10.81
CA LEU A 488 -14.25 -6.49 -9.65
C LEU A 488 -15.75 -6.77 -9.85
N ASN A 489 -16.32 -6.43 -11.01
CA ASN A 489 -17.72 -6.75 -11.31
C ASN A 489 -18.03 -8.24 -11.11
N ASP A 490 -17.15 -9.14 -11.55
CA ASP A 490 -17.38 -10.58 -11.39
C ASP A 490 -17.16 -11.06 -9.94
N ILE A 491 -16.22 -10.47 -9.20
CA ILE A 491 -16.05 -10.71 -7.76
C ILE A 491 -17.30 -10.29 -6.95
N TYR A 492 -17.92 -9.16 -7.31
CA TYR A 492 -19.15 -8.71 -6.67
C TYR A 492 -20.36 -9.58 -7.06
N LYS A 493 -20.37 -10.10 -8.29
CA LYS A 493 -21.39 -11.04 -8.77
C LYS A 493 -21.37 -12.35 -7.99
N GLU A 494 -20.19 -12.91 -7.74
CA GLU A 494 -20.04 -14.21 -7.05
C GLU A 494 -20.16 -14.05 -5.52
N GLN A 495 -21.27 -14.53 -4.96
CA GLN A 495 -21.61 -14.32 -3.54
C GLN A 495 -20.75 -15.11 -2.56
N ASP A 496 -20.15 -16.23 -2.99
CA ASP A 496 -19.31 -17.15 -2.20
C ASP A 496 -17.79 -16.92 -2.38
N VAL A 497 -17.44 -15.81 -3.01
CA VAL A 497 -16.08 -15.25 -3.08
C VAL A 497 -15.98 -14.11 -2.07
N LEU A 498 -15.03 -14.20 -1.14
CA LEU A 498 -14.85 -13.24 -0.04
C LEU A 498 -14.52 -11.82 -0.56
N GLY A 499 -13.84 -11.75 -1.71
CA GLY A 499 -13.45 -10.53 -2.39
C GLY A 499 -12.14 -10.75 -3.14
N GLY A 500 -11.39 -9.66 -3.37
CA GLY A 500 -10.03 -9.83 -3.83
C GLY A 500 -9.13 -8.61 -3.93
N PHE A 501 -7.88 -8.88 -4.30
CA PHE A 501 -6.79 -7.92 -4.35
C PHE A 501 -6.22 -7.79 -5.76
N GLY A 502 -6.27 -6.60 -6.34
CA GLY A 502 -5.66 -6.34 -7.65
C GLY A 502 -4.14 -6.31 -7.55
N TRP A 503 -3.45 -6.80 -8.58
CA TRP A 503 -2.02 -6.61 -8.76
C TRP A 503 -1.80 -5.41 -9.70
N SER A 504 -1.35 -4.24 -9.22
CA SER A 504 -1.01 -3.86 -7.83
C SER A 504 -1.32 -2.38 -7.52
N MET A 505 -1.01 -1.90 -6.31
CA MET A 505 -1.17 -0.49 -5.93
C MET A 505 -0.36 0.45 -6.83
N PHE A 506 0.93 0.19 -6.98
CA PHE A 506 1.85 1.05 -7.73
C PHE A 506 2.90 0.22 -8.49
N ASP A 507 3.48 0.80 -9.54
CA ASP A 507 4.61 0.21 -10.28
C ASP A 507 5.83 0.07 -9.37
N TYR A 508 6.56 -1.03 -9.45
CA TYR A 508 7.67 -1.32 -8.53
C TYR A 508 8.93 -1.77 -9.29
N ASN A 509 10.10 -1.55 -8.69
CA ASN A 509 11.34 -2.12 -9.23
C ASN A 509 11.40 -3.63 -9.04
N THR A 510 11.99 -4.32 -10.03
CA THR A 510 12.08 -5.79 -10.08
C THR A 510 13.40 -6.26 -10.72
N HIS A 511 13.70 -7.54 -10.58
CA HIS A 511 14.87 -8.19 -11.20
C HIS A 511 14.76 -8.27 -12.72
N LYS A 512 15.90 -8.52 -13.38
CA LYS A 512 16.01 -8.68 -14.85
C LYS A 512 15.05 -9.69 -15.48
N ASP A 513 14.58 -10.66 -14.71
CA ASP A 513 13.72 -11.75 -15.18
C ASP A 513 12.26 -11.30 -15.38
N PHE A 514 11.90 -10.10 -14.91
CA PHE A 514 10.55 -9.54 -14.94
C PHE A 514 10.49 -8.13 -15.52
N GLY A 515 9.26 -7.61 -15.66
CA GLY A 515 9.01 -6.25 -16.09
C GLY A 515 9.28 -6.01 -17.57
N SER A 516 9.57 -4.75 -17.94
CA SER A 516 9.82 -4.34 -19.33
C SER A 516 11.30 -4.34 -19.71
N GLY A 517 12.15 -5.08 -18.99
CA GLY A 517 13.61 -5.10 -19.18
C GLY A 517 14.35 -3.90 -18.57
N ASP A 518 13.62 -2.91 -18.06
CA ASP A 518 14.14 -1.69 -17.43
C ASP A 518 14.11 -1.75 -15.89
N ARG A 519 13.92 -2.95 -15.31
CA ARG A 519 13.77 -3.15 -13.86
C ARG A 519 12.50 -2.54 -13.27
N ILE A 520 11.43 -2.37 -14.07
CA ILE A 520 10.11 -1.96 -13.57
C ILE A 520 9.02 -2.92 -14.06
N CYS A 521 8.20 -3.36 -13.11
CA CYS A 521 6.91 -3.99 -13.37
C CYS A 521 5.82 -2.92 -13.41
N TYR A 522 5.32 -2.63 -14.61
CA TYR A 522 4.28 -1.61 -14.85
C TYR A 522 2.87 -2.16 -14.57
N HIS A 523 2.66 -2.65 -13.36
CA HIS A 523 1.44 -3.35 -12.92
C HIS A 523 0.53 -2.47 -12.06
N GLY A 524 1.03 -1.34 -11.59
CA GLY A 524 0.31 -0.49 -10.66
C GLY A 524 -0.90 0.17 -11.30
N VAL A 525 -1.99 0.29 -10.54
CA VAL A 525 -3.05 1.26 -10.84
C VAL A 525 -2.59 2.70 -10.60
N MET A 526 -1.48 2.87 -9.88
CA MET A 526 -0.71 4.11 -9.73
C MET A 526 0.71 3.96 -10.31
N ASP A 527 1.39 5.06 -10.59
CA ASP A 527 2.83 5.03 -10.90
C ASP A 527 3.68 4.80 -9.63
N PHE A 528 5.00 4.64 -9.79
CA PHE A 528 5.91 4.35 -8.67
C PHE A 528 5.97 5.48 -7.60
N TYR A 529 5.53 6.69 -7.93
CA TYR A 529 5.39 7.83 -7.00
C TYR A 529 3.97 7.95 -6.41
N ARG A 530 3.11 6.96 -6.65
CA ARG A 530 1.70 6.94 -6.23
C ARG A 530 0.87 8.07 -6.86
N ASN A 531 1.18 8.48 -8.09
CA ASN A 531 0.25 9.24 -8.92
C ASN A 531 -0.77 8.29 -9.55
N LYS A 532 -2.05 8.67 -9.55
CA LYS A 532 -3.13 7.85 -10.12
C LYS A 532 -2.96 7.69 -11.63
N LYS A 533 -2.99 6.44 -12.11
CA LYS A 533 -3.32 6.15 -13.52
C LYS A 533 -4.84 6.00 -13.64
N LEU A 534 -5.36 5.89 -14.87
CA LEU A 534 -6.80 5.75 -15.10
C LEU A 534 -7.43 4.55 -14.37
N ALA A 535 -6.70 3.45 -14.21
CA ALA A 535 -7.20 2.27 -13.50
C ALA A 535 -7.46 2.52 -12.00
N ALA A 536 -6.81 3.50 -11.38
CA ALA A 536 -7.07 3.88 -10.00
C ALA A 536 -8.51 4.41 -9.81
N GLU A 537 -9.08 5.03 -10.86
CA GLU A 537 -10.42 5.61 -10.81
C GLU A 537 -11.53 4.56 -10.73
N VAL A 538 -11.25 3.31 -11.11
CA VAL A 538 -12.16 2.17 -10.92
C VAL A 538 -12.37 1.90 -9.43
N TYR A 539 -11.32 2.01 -8.63
CA TYR A 539 -11.37 1.78 -7.18
C TYR A 539 -11.88 3.02 -6.47
N ALA A 540 -11.35 4.19 -6.82
CA ALA A 540 -11.77 5.46 -6.24
C ALA A 540 -13.26 5.74 -6.44
N SER A 541 -13.86 5.34 -7.56
CA SER A 541 -15.29 5.55 -7.78
C SER A 541 -16.19 4.74 -6.84
N GLN A 542 -15.65 3.77 -6.09
CA GLN A 542 -16.45 2.93 -5.18
C GLN A 542 -16.60 3.49 -3.76
N GLN A 543 -16.05 4.68 -3.47
CA GLN A 543 -16.21 5.37 -2.19
C GLN A 543 -17.18 6.55 -2.30
N GLU A 544 -17.64 7.04 -1.14
CA GLU A 544 -18.60 8.13 -1.04
C GLU A 544 -18.02 9.43 -0.45
N LYS A 545 -16.80 9.39 0.13
CA LYS A 545 -16.21 10.54 0.83
C LYS A 545 -15.83 11.66 -0.14
N GLU A 546 -14.99 11.35 -1.14
CA GLU A 546 -14.48 12.33 -2.08
C GLU A 546 -15.20 12.26 -3.44
N PRO A 547 -15.51 13.39 -4.11
CA PRO A 547 -16.04 13.37 -5.47
C PRO A 547 -15.06 12.76 -6.48
N VAL A 548 -15.55 11.84 -7.31
CA VAL A 548 -14.75 11.21 -8.38
C VAL A 548 -15.40 11.48 -9.74
N LEU A 549 -14.61 11.97 -10.69
CA LEU A 549 -15.00 12.12 -12.08
C LEU A 549 -13.77 12.08 -12.99
N ALA A 550 -13.63 11.02 -13.76
CA ALA A 550 -12.58 10.87 -14.77
C ALA A 550 -13.16 10.35 -16.09
N LEU A 551 -12.59 10.81 -17.21
CA LEU A 551 -12.92 10.36 -18.55
C LEU A 551 -11.73 9.59 -19.12
N SER A 552 -11.99 8.47 -19.80
CA SER A 552 -10.97 7.61 -20.42
C SER A 552 -10.28 8.23 -21.64
N SER A 553 -10.52 9.50 -21.95
CA SER A 553 -10.02 10.19 -23.13
C SER A 553 -9.83 11.68 -22.88
N SER A 554 -8.87 12.27 -23.59
CA SER A 554 -8.67 13.71 -23.77
C SER A 554 -9.72 14.35 -24.68
N MET A 555 -10.49 13.55 -25.42
CA MET A 555 -11.41 13.97 -26.49
C MET A 555 -10.73 14.49 -27.76
N GLU A 556 -9.40 14.36 -27.85
CA GLU A 556 -8.63 14.71 -29.04
C GLU A 556 -8.61 13.53 -30.02
N VAL A 557 -9.15 13.74 -31.23
CA VAL A 557 -9.26 12.66 -32.24
C VAL A 557 -7.91 12.19 -32.78
N GLY A 558 -6.85 12.99 -32.61
CA GLY A 558 -5.49 12.61 -33.00
C GLY A 558 -4.94 11.39 -32.26
N GLU A 559 -5.52 11.05 -31.11
CA GLU A 559 -5.09 9.94 -30.25
C GLU A 559 -5.49 8.55 -30.78
N TYR A 560 -6.33 8.49 -31.83
CA TYR A 560 -6.88 7.24 -32.34
C TYR A 560 -6.54 7.05 -33.82
N PRO A 561 -6.20 5.81 -34.25
CA PRO A 561 -6.00 5.50 -35.66
C PRO A 561 -7.21 5.91 -36.53
N GLY A 562 -6.95 6.65 -37.61
CA GLY A 562 -8.00 7.15 -38.51
C GLY A 562 -8.81 8.33 -37.97
N SER A 563 -8.35 8.97 -36.89
CA SER A 563 -9.00 10.12 -36.25
C SER A 563 -10.44 9.86 -35.79
N ILE A 564 -10.67 8.65 -35.27
CA ILE A 564 -11.94 8.22 -34.68
C ILE A 564 -11.96 8.57 -33.18
N ARG A 565 -13.10 8.34 -32.50
CA ARG A 565 -13.20 8.55 -31.03
C ARG A 565 -13.10 7.25 -30.23
N GLY A 566 -13.43 6.10 -30.84
CA GLY A 566 -13.54 4.84 -30.12
C GLY A 566 -14.58 4.88 -28.99
N ASP A 567 -14.40 4.02 -27.98
CA ASP A 567 -15.28 3.97 -26.81
C ASP A 567 -14.83 4.93 -25.69
N LEU A 568 -15.78 5.69 -25.14
CA LEU A 568 -15.53 6.68 -24.11
C LEU A 568 -16.17 6.23 -22.80
N TYR A 569 -15.37 6.06 -21.75
CA TYR A 569 -15.86 5.64 -20.44
C TYR A 569 -15.65 6.72 -19.39
N VAL A 570 -16.66 6.91 -18.55
CA VAL A 570 -16.60 7.78 -17.37
C VAL A 570 -16.52 6.92 -16.12
N PHE A 571 -15.61 7.28 -15.23
CA PHE A 571 -15.44 6.71 -13.90
C PHE A 571 -15.89 7.76 -12.89
N THR A 572 -16.93 7.45 -12.10
CA THR A 572 -17.50 8.39 -11.14
C THR A 572 -18.23 7.67 -10.02
N ASN A 573 -18.31 8.31 -8.86
CA ASN A 573 -19.21 7.91 -7.78
C ASN A 573 -20.56 8.66 -7.80
N GLY A 574 -20.80 9.48 -8.82
CA GLY A 574 -22.12 10.05 -9.11
C GLY A 574 -23.15 9.00 -9.52
N ASP A 575 -24.42 9.34 -9.43
CA ASP A 575 -25.55 8.56 -9.91
C ASP A 575 -25.87 8.87 -11.40
N GLU A 576 -25.56 10.09 -11.84
CA GLU A 576 -25.74 10.59 -13.20
C GLU A 576 -24.49 11.36 -13.66
N VAL A 577 -24.17 11.28 -14.94
CA VAL A 577 -23.18 12.12 -15.63
C VAL A 577 -23.85 12.87 -16.76
N ARG A 578 -23.76 14.20 -16.77
CA ARG A 578 -24.25 15.05 -17.86
C ARG A 578 -23.13 15.46 -18.77
N LEU A 579 -23.28 15.20 -20.06
CA LEU A 579 -22.36 15.65 -21.10
C LEU A 579 -22.85 16.95 -21.72
N TYR A 580 -21.93 17.89 -21.91
CA TYR A 580 -22.14 19.13 -22.64
C TYR A 580 -21.09 19.26 -23.74
N LYS A 581 -21.46 19.89 -24.86
CA LYS A 581 -20.56 20.27 -25.95
C LYS A 581 -20.77 21.74 -26.26
N ASN A 582 -19.72 22.56 -26.13
CA ASN A 582 -19.78 24.02 -26.26
C ASN A 582 -20.90 24.62 -25.38
N ASP A 583 -20.92 24.26 -24.10
CA ASP A 583 -21.92 24.63 -23.07
C ASP A 583 -23.37 24.18 -23.34
N ARG A 584 -23.65 23.55 -24.48
CA ARG A 584 -24.94 22.94 -24.76
C ARG A 584 -25.03 21.56 -24.13
N PHE A 585 -26.10 21.34 -23.36
CA PHE A 585 -26.45 20.01 -22.85
C PHE A 585 -26.70 19.02 -23.98
N ILE A 586 -26.07 17.85 -23.90
CA ILE A 586 -26.20 16.77 -24.87
C ILE A 586 -27.10 15.67 -24.32
N LYS A 587 -26.69 15.03 -23.22
CA LYS A 587 -27.38 13.88 -22.65
C LYS A 587 -26.88 13.59 -21.23
N GLY A 588 -27.77 13.07 -20.38
CA GLY A 588 -27.45 12.47 -19.09
C GLY A 588 -27.27 10.95 -19.23
N PHE A 589 -26.29 10.40 -18.52
CA PHE A 589 -25.97 8.98 -18.46
C PHE A 589 -26.01 8.51 -17.02
N THR A 590 -26.77 7.46 -16.70
CA THR A 590 -26.97 6.99 -15.33
C THR A 590 -26.18 5.73 -15.03
N GLN A 591 -26.01 5.44 -13.74
CA GLN A 591 -25.28 4.25 -13.28
C GLN A 591 -25.93 2.94 -13.77
N GLU A 592 -27.25 2.90 -13.97
CA GLU A 592 -27.97 1.74 -14.50
C GLU A 592 -27.60 1.42 -15.96
N GLN A 593 -27.07 2.38 -16.70
CA GLN A 593 -26.60 2.20 -18.08
C GLN A 593 -25.16 1.64 -18.14
N SER A 594 -24.51 1.47 -16.99
CA SER A 594 -23.18 0.89 -16.92
C SER A 594 -23.17 -0.57 -17.42
N PRO A 595 -22.22 -0.96 -18.29
CA PRO A 595 -22.04 -2.37 -18.67
C PRO A 595 -21.47 -3.26 -17.56
N TYR A 596 -21.25 -2.71 -16.35
CA TYR A 596 -20.72 -3.41 -15.17
C TYR A 596 -21.74 -3.44 -14.02
N PRO A 597 -22.88 -4.12 -14.19
CA PRO A 597 -24.05 -3.95 -13.31
C PRO A 597 -23.89 -4.51 -11.89
N ASN A 598 -22.85 -5.30 -11.61
CA ASN A 598 -22.61 -5.87 -10.27
C ASN A 598 -21.61 -5.04 -9.47
N LEU A 599 -20.86 -4.14 -10.13
CA LEU A 599 -19.95 -3.23 -9.46
C LEU A 599 -20.76 -2.02 -8.95
N PRO A 600 -20.69 -1.63 -7.65
CA PRO A 600 -21.56 -0.59 -7.11
C PRO A 600 -21.54 0.73 -7.91
N LYS A 601 -20.35 1.15 -8.35
CA LYS A 601 -20.14 2.31 -9.21
C LYS A 601 -19.32 1.93 -10.43
N GLY A 602 -19.92 1.14 -11.32
CA GLY A 602 -19.29 0.65 -12.55
C GLY A 602 -19.05 1.76 -13.58
N PRO A 603 -17.98 1.68 -14.40
CA PRO A 603 -17.73 2.68 -15.45
C PRO A 603 -18.92 2.85 -16.40
N ILE A 604 -19.25 4.09 -16.76
CA ILE A 604 -20.40 4.43 -17.62
C ILE A 604 -19.91 4.66 -19.05
N LEU A 605 -20.52 3.99 -20.03
CA LEU A 605 -20.22 4.19 -21.45
C LEU A 605 -20.94 5.42 -21.99
N ILE A 606 -20.19 6.36 -22.55
CA ILE A 606 -20.72 7.54 -23.26
C ILE A 606 -20.91 7.16 -24.73
N ASP A 607 -22.09 6.60 -25.03
CA ASP A 607 -22.44 6.08 -26.35
C ASP A 607 -23.05 7.12 -27.31
N ASP A 608 -23.31 8.34 -26.82
CA ASP A 608 -24.08 9.35 -27.53
C ASP A 608 -23.58 10.76 -27.25
N VAL A 609 -22.77 11.28 -28.18
CA VAL A 609 -22.25 12.65 -28.15
C VAL A 609 -23.13 13.64 -28.95
N LEU A 610 -24.28 13.18 -29.45
CA LEU A 610 -25.20 14.00 -30.26
C LEU A 610 -26.45 14.40 -29.50
N GLY A 611 -26.94 13.57 -28.57
CA GLY A 611 -28.14 13.91 -27.80
C GLY A 611 -29.35 14.19 -28.71
N ASP A 612 -30.01 15.32 -28.49
CA ASP A 612 -31.15 15.80 -29.27
C ASP A 612 -30.77 16.66 -30.48
N ARG A 613 -29.47 16.82 -30.81
CA ARG A 613 -29.01 17.79 -31.82
C ARG A 613 -29.67 17.66 -33.19
N LEU A 614 -29.98 16.43 -33.61
CA LEU A 614 -30.65 16.21 -34.90
C LEU A 614 -32.13 16.62 -34.88
N GLU A 615 -32.71 16.97 -33.72
CA GLU A 615 -34.07 17.50 -33.65
C GLU A 615 -34.20 18.87 -34.33
N GLU A 616 -33.11 19.62 -34.42
CA GLU A 616 -33.01 20.89 -35.16
C GLU A 616 -33.29 20.71 -36.66
N GLU A 617 -33.05 19.50 -37.19
CA GLU A 617 -33.38 19.13 -38.56
C GLU A 617 -34.88 18.80 -38.67
N SER A 618 -35.73 19.80 -38.45
CA SER A 618 -37.20 19.70 -38.47
C SER A 618 -37.77 19.11 -39.76
N ARG A 619 -37.00 19.17 -40.86
CA ARG A 619 -37.30 18.55 -42.16
C ARG A 619 -37.24 17.02 -42.15
N PHE A 620 -36.63 16.39 -41.15
CA PHE A 620 -36.48 14.95 -41.05
C PHE A 620 -37.54 14.33 -40.14
N SER A 621 -38.12 13.22 -40.58
CA SER A 621 -39.00 12.43 -39.72
C SER A 621 -38.22 11.85 -38.53
N PRO A 622 -38.88 11.57 -37.39
CA PRO A 622 -38.21 10.99 -36.22
C PRO A 622 -37.39 9.73 -36.55
N GLY A 623 -37.93 8.83 -37.37
CA GLY A 623 -37.21 7.62 -37.81
C GLY A 623 -35.97 7.91 -38.66
N LYS A 624 -36.01 8.94 -39.52
CA LYS A 624 -34.85 9.36 -40.31
C LYS A 624 -33.75 9.94 -39.42
N ARG A 625 -34.13 10.76 -38.42
CA ARG A 625 -33.19 11.33 -37.45
C ARG A 625 -32.48 10.24 -36.65
N GLU A 626 -33.23 9.24 -36.20
CA GLU A 626 -32.69 8.10 -35.45
C GLU A 626 -31.72 7.24 -36.27
N ASP A 627 -32.09 6.91 -37.51
CA ASP A 627 -31.20 6.16 -38.41
C ASP A 627 -29.92 6.97 -38.72
N LEU A 628 -30.05 8.28 -38.96
CA LEU A 628 -28.91 9.16 -39.21
C LEU A 628 -28.00 9.24 -37.97
N LYS A 629 -28.57 9.43 -36.78
CA LYS A 629 -27.84 9.43 -35.51
C LYS A 629 -26.99 8.17 -35.35
N LYS A 630 -27.60 7.00 -35.56
CA LYS A 630 -26.92 5.70 -35.50
C LYS A 630 -25.76 5.60 -36.49
N ALA A 631 -25.96 6.06 -37.73
CA ALA A 631 -24.90 6.07 -38.73
C ALA A 631 -23.75 7.00 -38.34
N LEU A 632 -24.05 8.23 -37.90
CA LEU A 632 -23.03 9.22 -37.51
C LEU A 632 -22.19 8.76 -36.31
N LEU A 633 -22.84 8.28 -35.25
CA LEU A 633 -22.15 7.77 -34.05
C LEU A 633 -21.28 6.55 -34.38
N ALA A 634 -21.75 5.66 -35.25
CA ALA A 634 -20.98 4.50 -35.67
C ALA A 634 -19.77 4.87 -36.52
N VAL A 635 -19.89 5.85 -37.42
CA VAL A 635 -18.74 6.40 -38.17
C VAL A 635 -17.76 7.07 -37.21
N ALA A 636 -18.24 7.80 -36.19
CA ALA A 636 -17.39 8.43 -35.18
C ALA A 636 -16.59 7.40 -34.36
N LYS A 637 -17.23 6.26 -34.05
CA LYS A 637 -16.65 5.18 -33.24
C LYS A 637 -15.70 4.28 -34.02
N HIS A 638 -16.08 3.86 -35.23
CA HIS A 638 -15.37 2.80 -35.98
C HIS A 638 -14.62 3.33 -37.22
N GLY A 639 -14.90 4.56 -37.63
CA GLY A 639 -14.50 5.08 -38.93
C GLY A 639 -15.39 4.57 -40.07
N PRO A 640 -15.35 5.23 -41.24
CA PRO A 640 -16.24 4.91 -42.37
C PRO A 640 -15.99 3.52 -42.98
N ASN A 641 -14.77 2.98 -42.84
CA ASN A 641 -14.38 1.72 -43.49
C ASN A 641 -14.64 0.46 -42.64
N HIS A 642 -14.89 0.60 -41.33
CA HIS A 642 -15.01 -0.54 -40.40
C HIS A 642 -16.38 -0.62 -39.72
N LEU A 643 -17.43 -0.17 -40.41
CA LEU A 643 -18.78 -0.16 -39.85
C LEU A 643 -19.34 -1.59 -39.63
N PRO A 644 -20.00 -1.85 -38.48
CA PRO A 644 -20.72 -3.11 -38.24
C PRO A 644 -21.81 -3.37 -39.29
N LEU A 645 -22.13 -4.64 -39.54
CA LEU A 645 -23.15 -5.03 -40.53
C LEU A 645 -24.52 -4.39 -40.24
N SER A 646 -24.92 -4.32 -38.97
CA SER A 646 -26.15 -3.65 -38.55
C SER A 646 -26.19 -2.18 -38.96
N VAL A 647 -25.06 -1.47 -38.86
CA VAL A 647 -24.94 -0.06 -39.28
C VAL A 647 -24.92 0.07 -40.78
N LYS A 648 -24.27 -0.86 -41.51
CA LYS A 648 -24.33 -0.89 -42.98
C LYS A 648 -25.77 -1.03 -43.49
N LEU A 649 -26.61 -1.81 -42.81
CA LEU A 649 -28.04 -1.92 -43.11
C LEU A 649 -28.80 -0.61 -42.81
N VAL A 650 -28.46 0.10 -41.74
CA VAL A 650 -29.02 1.44 -41.45
C VAL A 650 -28.60 2.45 -42.51
N ALA A 651 -27.35 2.45 -42.94
CA ALA A 651 -26.86 3.30 -44.03
C ALA A 651 -27.61 2.98 -45.35
N LEU A 652 -27.80 1.70 -45.67
CA LEU A 652 -28.57 1.28 -46.84
C LEU A 652 -30.04 1.75 -46.75
N LYS A 653 -30.65 1.69 -45.57
CA LYS A 653 -32.00 2.21 -45.32
C LYS A 653 -32.07 3.73 -45.52
N LEU A 654 -31.09 4.49 -45.04
CA LEU A 654 -30.98 5.94 -45.27
C LEU A 654 -30.87 6.26 -46.77
N MET A 655 -30.09 5.48 -47.52
CA MET A 655 -29.95 5.66 -48.95
C MET A 655 -31.24 5.30 -49.71
N LEU A 656 -31.81 4.12 -49.48
CA LEU A 656 -32.94 3.62 -50.27
C LEU A 656 -34.28 4.26 -49.88
N ARG A 657 -34.54 4.42 -48.59
CA ARG A 657 -35.84 4.90 -48.07
C ARG A 657 -35.87 6.41 -47.90
N HIS A 658 -34.74 7.00 -47.51
CA HIS A 658 -34.64 8.42 -47.22
C HIS A 658 -33.89 9.23 -48.28
N ARG A 659 -33.45 8.56 -49.36
CA ARG A 659 -32.76 9.15 -50.53
C ARG A 659 -31.55 10.01 -50.16
N MET A 660 -30.88 9.71 -49.04
CA MET A 660 -29.66 10.42 -48.66
C MET A 660 -28.45 9.87 -49.42
N SER A 661 -27.67 10.76 -50.02
CA SER A 661 -26.38 10.39 -50.61
C SER A 661 -25.31 10.20 -49.53
N ILE A 662 -24.23 9.48 -49.85
CA ILE A 662 -23.07 9.33 -48.96
C ILE A 662 -22.44 10.71 -48.67
N GLU A 663 -22.42 11.60 -49.67
CA GLU A 663 -21.91 12.96 -49.51
C GLU A 663 -22.76 13.77 -48.52
N GLU A 664 -24.08 13.66 -48.57
CA GLU A 664 -24.97 14.29 -47.59
C GLU A 664 -24.73 13.77 -46.17
N ILE A 665 -24.57 12.45 -45.99
CA ILE A 665 -24.23 11.86 -44.68
C ILE A 665 -22.87 12.38 -44.19
N GLY A 666 -21.88 12.51 -45.08
CA GLY A 666 -20.57 13.08 -44.77
C GLY A 666 -20.62 14.56 -44.33
N LYS A 667 -21.52 15.36 -44.92
CA LYS A 667 -21.77 16.75 -44.50
C LYS A 667 -22.31 16.80 -43.06
N TYR A 668 -23.30 15.95 -42.75
CA TYR A 668 -23.84 15.84 -41.40
C TYR A 668 -22.80 15.37 -40.38
N TYR A 669 -21.94 14.43 -40.76
CA TYR A 669 -20.82 14.03 -39.91
C TYR A 669 -19.90 15.21 -39.60
N THR A 670 -19.49 15.97 -40.63
CA THR A 670 -18.62 17.13 -40.47
C THR A 670 -19.26 18.20 -39.58
N GLN A 671 -20.54 18.48 -39.78
CA GLN A 671 -21.30 19.50 -39.03
C GLN A 671 -21.50 19.16 -37.55
N TYR A 672 -21.79 17.90 -37.22
CA TYR A 672 -22.22 17.52 -35.86
C TYR A 672 -21.15 16.78 -35.05
N ILE A 673 -20.22 16.08 -35.72
CA ILE A 673 -19.19 15.25 -35.10
C ILE A 673 -17.78 15.77 -35.38
N GLY A 674 -17.49 16.09 -36.65
CA GLY A 674 -16.14 16.39 -37.12
C GLY A 674 -15.62 17.76 -36.65
N ASP A 675 -16.49 18.76 -36.56
CA ASP A 675 -16.19 20.12 -36.07
C ASP A 675 -15.03 20.83 -36.83
N TRP A 676 -14.71 20.39 -38.05
CA TRP A 676 -13.58 20.94 -38.81
C TRP A 676 -13.84 22.36 -39.31
N GLY A 677 -12.91 23.28 -39.03
CA GLY A 677 -12.95 24.68 -39.50
C GLY A 677 -13.79 25.64 -38.64
N GLN A 678 -14.24 25.22 -37.46
CA GLN A 678 -14.95 26.06 -36.48
C GLN A 678 -14.06 26.43 -35.28
N GLU A 679 -14.58 27.22 -34.33
CA GLU A 679 -13.92 27.44 -33.04
C GLU A 679 -13.66 26.10 -32.33
N ALA A 680 -12.58 26.04 -31.53
CA ALA A 680 -12.16 24.82 -30.86
C ALA A 680 -13.28 24.25 -29.96
N THR A 681 -13.67 23.00 -30.20
CA THR A 681 -14.72 22.33 -29.44
C THR A 681 -14.32 22.14 -27.98
N SER A 682 -15.23 22.46 -27.06
CA SER A 682 -15.13 22.09 -25.65
C SER A 682 -16.17 21.01 -25.31
N TYR A 683 -15.75 20.05 -24.49
CA TYR A 683 -16.64 19.08 -23.85
C TYR A 683 -16.56 19.28 -22.35
N SER A 684 -17.70 19.37 -21.66
CA SER A 684 -17.70 19.32 -20.21
C SER A 684 -18.60 18.21 -19.71
N LEU A 685 -18.18 17.59 -18.60
CA LEU A 685 -18.94 16.55 -17.92
C LEU A 685 -19.20 17.01 -16.50
N GLU A 686 -20.43 16.80 -16.03
CA GLU A 686 -20.83 17.02 -14.64
C GLU A 686 -21.28 15.70 -14.04
N ALA A 687 -20.67 15.28 -12.94
CA ALA A 687 -21.14 14.16 -12.14
C ALA A 687 -22.12 14.68 -11.09
N LEU A 688 -23.27 14.02 -10.97
CA LEU A 688 -24.31 14.35 -10.01
C LEU A 688 -24.52 13.21 -9.04
N ARG A 689 -24.74 13.54 -7.78
CA ARG A 689 -25.20 12.62 -6.74
C ARG A 689 -26.42 13.22 -6.06
N GLU A 690 -27.50 12.46 -5.97
CA GLU A 690 -28.80 12.95 -5.47
C GLU A 690 -29.25 14.27 -6.13
N GLY A 691 -29.00 14.41 -7.44
CA GLY A 691 -29.35 15.60 -8.23
C GLY A 691 -28.45 16.82 -8.05
N ARG A 692 -27.39 16.75 -7.24
CA ARG A 692 -26.41 17.84 -7.03
C ARG A 692 -25.11 17.55 -7.77
N VAL A 693 -24.54 18.55 -8.44
CA VAL A 693 -23.23 18.43 -9.08
C VAL A 693 -22.15 18.29 -8.00
N ILE A 694 -21.42 17.16 -8.03
CA ILE A 694 -20.32 16.88 -7.08
C ILE A 694 -18.93 17.09 -7.72
N ALA A 695 -18.83 16.98 -9.04
CA ALA A 695 -17.58 17.19 -9.77
C ALA A 695 -17.87 17.64 -11.21
N ARG A 696 -16.96 18.43 -11.77
CA ARG A 696 -17.00 18.86 -13.18
C ARG A 696 -15.60 18.74 -13.80
N ILE A 697 -15.54 18.24 -15.03
CA ILE A 697 -14.32 18.26 -15.85
C ILE A 697 -14.62 18.93 -17.19
N GLU A 698 -13.60 19.58 -17.77
CA GLU A 698 -13.66 20.19 -19.09
C GLU A 698 -12.52 19.66 -19.95
N LYS A 699 -12.82 19.19 -21.16
CA LYS A 699 -11.88 18.75 -22.20
C LYS A 699 -11.93 19.72 -23.37
N LYS A 700 -10.83 20.40 -23.64
CA LYS A 700 -10.66 21.31 -24.77
C LYS A 700 -9.20 21.33 -25.20
N THR A 701 -8.96 21.85 -26.40
CA THR A 701 -7.61 22.03 -26.93
C THR A 701 -6.74 22.85 -26.00
N MET A 702 -5.57 22.31 -25.67
CA MET A 702 -4.64 22.82 -24.66
C MET A 702 -3.82 23.99 -25.22
N LYS A 703 -3.65 25.06 -24.44
CA LYS A 703 -2.87 26.25 -24.85
C LYS A 703 -1.67 26.53 -23.95
N SER A 704 -1.65 25.94 -22.75
CA SER A 704 -0.61 26.18 -21.76
C SER A 704 -0.33 24.95 -20.89
N VAL A 705 0.75 25.02 -20.12
CA VAL A 705 1.12 24.03 -19.12
C VAL A 705 1.28 24.70 -17.76
N ASP A 706 0.81 24.03 -16.72
CA ASP A 706 1.12 24.31 -15.32
C ASP A 706 1.51 23.00 -14.59
N LEU A 707 1.95 23.11 -13.35
CA LEU A 707 2.23 21.97 -12.47
C LEU A 707 1.22 21.90 -11.33
N SER A 708 0.47 20.80 -11.27
CA SER A 708 -0.28 20.39 -10.08
C SER A 708 0.64 19.60 -9.17
N ILE A 709 0.86 20.08 -7.94
CA ILE A 709 1.76 19.44 -6.97
C ILE A 709 0.95 19.11 -5.72
N LYS A 710 0.66 17.82 -5.53
CA LYS A 710 0.07 17.31 -4.30
C LYS A 710 1.18 17.00 -3.31
N ARG A 711 1.24 17.82 -2.26
CA ARG A 711 2.12 17.64 -1.11
C ARG A 711 1.31 17.06 0.05
N ASP A 712 1.78 15.99 0.66
CA ASP A 712 1.11 15.37 1.82
C ASP A 712 1.25 16.24 3.09
N ARG A 713 2.42 16.83 3.33
CA ARG A 713 2.68 17.64 4.53
C ARG A 713 3.59 18.84 4.28
N LYS A 714 3.37 19.91 5.05
CA LYS A 714 4.22 21.11 5.08
C LYS A 714 5.22 21.08 6.22
N ASN A 715 4.77 20.60 7.38
CA ASN A 715 5.58 20.51 8.59
C ASN A 715 6.23 19.13 8.63
N LEU A 716 7.55 19.10 8.69
CA LEU A 716 8.35 17.91 8.90
C LEU A 716 8.71 17.86 10.38
N VAL A 717 8.31 16.79 11.07
CA VAL A 717 8.51 16.65 12.51
C VAL A 717 9.45 15.48 12.77
N GLU A 718 10.67 15.79 13.20
CA GLU A 718 11.60 14.75 13.63
C GLU A 718 11.23 14.25 15.02
N GLU A 719 10.72 13.01 15.06
CA GLU A 719 10.42 12.23 16.27
C GLU A 719 11.59 11.28 16.57
N GLU A 720 11.45 9.98 16.26
CA GLU A 720 12.47 8.95 16.45
C GLU A 720 13.61 9.03 15.40
N THR A 721 13.32 9.62 14.24
CA THR A 721 14.25 9.78 13.11
C THR A 721 13.85 10.98 12.23
N TYR A 722 14.54 11.18 11.11
CA TYR A 722 14.19 12.18 10.09
C TYR A 722 12.79 11.95 9.54
N ASP A 723 12.12 13.04 9.17
CA ASP A 723 10.81 13.00 8.53
C ASP A 723 10.94 13.21 7.01
N VAL A 724 9.93 12.75 6.27
CA VAL A 724 9.87 12.83 4.81
C VAL A 724 8.48 13.31 4.36
N ALA A 725 8.46 14.35 3.54
CA ALA A 725 7.30 14.77 2.78
C ALA A 725 7.36 14.21 1.36
N THR A 726 6.21 13.82 0.81
CA THR A 726 6.07 13.33 -0.55
C THR A 726 5.44 14.40 -1.44
N LEU A 727 6.08 14.68 -2.57
CA LEU A 727 5.57 15.56 -3.62
C LEU A 727 5.18 14.73 -4.84
N ARG A 728 3.87 14.65 -5.12
CA ARG A 728 3.29 14.04 -6.31
C ARG A 728 2.99 15.13 -7.35
N ILE A 729 3.62 15.04 -8.52
CA ILE A 729 3.69 16.14 -9.48
C ILE A 729 3.06 15.70 -10.81
N GLN A 730 2.14 16.52 -11.31
CA GLN A 730 1.49 16.32 -12.61
C GLN A 730 1.59 17.59 -13.46
N ALA A 731 1.98 17.44 -14.72
CA ALA A 731 1.85 18.51 -15.70
C ALA A 731 0.40 18.56 -16.19
N VAL A 732 -0.23 19.73 -16.07
CA VAL A 732 -1.65 19.91 -16.38
C VAL A 732 -1.87 21.09 -17.33
N SER A 733 -2.95 21.06 -18.11
CA SER A 733 -3.38 22.19 -18.93
C SER A 733 -4.07 23.28 -18.09
N GLU A 734 -4.45 24.39 -18.73
CA GLU A 734 -5.26 25.45 -18.10
C GLU A 734 -6.62 24.99 -17.55
N SER A 735 -7.14 23.86 -18.02
CA SER A 735 -8.38 23.24 -17.53
C SER A 735 -8.11 22.13 -16.50
N GLY A 736 -6.87 21.99 -16.02
CA GLY A 736 -6.48 20.96 -15.05
C GLY A 736 -6.34 19.56 -15.62
N ASN A 737 -6.34 19.39 -16.94
CA ASN A 737 -6.20 18.07 -17.58
C ASN A 737 -4.75 17.62 -17.58
N LEU A 738 -4.50 16.37 -17.20
CA LEU A 738 -3.18 15.75 -17.30
C LEU A 738 -2.64 15.77 -18.73
N LEU A 739 -1.43 16.31 -18.90
CA LEU A 739 -0.70 16.36 -20.17
C LEU A 739 0.13 15.08 -20.35
N SER A 740 -0.53 13.97 -20.70
CA SER A 740 0.10 12.63 -20.66
C SER A 740 1.35 12.47 -21.55
N TYR A 741 1.49 13.26 -22.62
CA TYR A 741 2.62 13.16 -23.55
C TYR A 741 3.69 14.23 -23.32
N LEU A 742 3.55 15.07 -22.30
CA LEU A 742 4.61 15.99 -21.92
C LEU A 742 5.68 15.23 -21.13
N ALA A 743 6.88 15.10 -21.70
CA ALA A 743 7.99 14.32 -21.15
C ALA A 743 9.22 15.18 -20.78
N GLU A 744 8.99 16.47 -20.55
CA GLU A 744 10.03 17.45 -20.27
C GLU A 744 10.65 17.26 -18.88
N PRO A 745 11.93 17.62 -18.68
CA PRO A 745 12.59 17.51 -17.39
C PRO A 745 12.09 18.56 -16.40
N LEU A 746 12.06 18.17 -15.12
CA LEU A 746 11.78 19.04 -13.99
C LEU A 746 13.03 19.20 -13.13
N ILE A 747 13.35 20.43 -12.75
CA ILE A 747 14.48 20.71 -11.84
C ILE A 747 13.93 21.02 -10.45
N VAL A 748 14.45 20.34 -9.43
CA VAL A 748 14.09 20.52 -8.02
C VAL A 748 15.29 21.07 -7.25
N GLU A 749 15.07 22.20 -6.58
CA GLU A 749 16.05 22.90 -5.76
C GLU A 749 15.52 22.99 -4.33
N THR A 750 16.36 22.70 -3.33
CA THR A 750 16.01 22.80 -1.91
C THR A 750 16.87 23.84 -1.20
N GLU A 751 16.27 24.59 -0.28
CA GLU A 751 16.94 25.56 0.61
C GLU A 751 16.51 25.30 2.06
N GLY A 752 17.39 25.60 3.02
CA GLY A 752 17.11 25.42 4.45
C GLY A 752 17.42 24.01 4.97
N PRO A 753 16.84 23.59 6.11
CA PRO A 753 17.17 22.31 6.77
C PRO A 753 16.46 21.10 6.14
N ILE A 754 16.35 21.08 4.81
CA ILE A 754 15.70 20.02 4.03
C ILE A 754 16.54 19.64 2.81
N GLU A 755 16.42 18.40 2.36
CA GLU A 755 17.06 17.88 1.15
C GLU A 755 16.10 17.03 0.32
N VAL A 756 16.41 16.90 -0.97
CA VAL A 756 15.70 15.98 -1.85
C VAL A 756 16.31 14.58 -1.74
N ILE A 757 15.48 13.54 -1.67
CA ILE A 757 15.92 12.14 -1.83
C ILE A 757 15.95 11.81 -3.32
N GLY A 758 17.09 11.30 -3.80
CA GLY A 758 17.31 11.00 -5.21
C GLY A 758 17.74 12.22 -6.05
N PRO A 759 17.55 12.20 -7.38
CA PRO A 759 18.09 13.20 -8.28
C PRO A 759 17.33 14.52 -8.22
N LYS A 760 18.07 15.63 -8.45
CA LYS A 760 17.51 16.98 -8.58
C LYS A 760 16.85 17.24 -9.95
N VAL A 761 17.14 16.40 -10.94
CA VAL A 761 16.52 16.47 -12.27
C VAL A 761 15.61 15.25 -12.42
N LEU A 762 14.31 15.51 -12.52
CA LEU A 762 13.27 14.51 -12.64
C LEU A 762 12.74 14.48 -14.08
N THR A 763 12.15 13.36 -14.48
CA THR A 763 11.51 13.21 -15.80
C THR A 763 10.02 13.03 -15.63
N LEU A 764 9.23 13.77 -16.40
CA LEU A 764 7.80 13.52 -16.55
C LEU A 764 7.59 12.26 -17.39
N ARG A 765 6.84 11.29 -16.87
CA ARG A 765 6.47 10.04 -17.52
C ARG A 765 4.96 9.93 -17.50
N GLY A 766 4.31 10.03 -18.66
CA GLY A 766 2.85 10.10 -18.71
C GLY A 766 2.33 11.44 -18.18
N GLY A 767 3.13 12.51 -18.27
CA GLY A 767 2.84 13.82 -17.66
C GLY A 767 2.95 13.83 -16.13
N MET A 768 3.48 12.77 -15.50
CA MET A 768 3.56 12.62 -14.04
C MET A 768 4.98 12.34 -13.56
N THR A 769 5.30 12.75 -12.35
CA THR A 769 6.53 12.38 -11.62
C THR A 769 6.32 12.59 -10.12
N GLY A 770 7.36 12.40 -9.31
CA GLY A 770 7.33 12.76 -7.90
C GLY A 770 8.72 12.89 -7.30
N THR A 771 8.78 13.32 -6.05
CA THR A 771 10.00 13.39 -5.26
C THR A 771 9.70 13.38 -3.77
N TYR A 772 10.73 13.19 -2.95
CA TYR A 772 10.63 13.11 -1.50
C TYR A 772 11.58 14.13 -0.86
N ILE A 773 11.09 14.84 0.16
CA ILE A 773 11.79 15.93 0.83
C ILE A 773 12.06 15.51 2.28
N LYS A 774 13.33 15.33 2.62
CA LYS A 774 13.81 14.83 3.90
C LYS A 774 14.29 15.96 4.80
N SER A 775 14.05 15.87 6.10
CA SER A 775 14.58 16.80 7.10
C SER A 775 16.04 16.47 7.51
N LEU A 776 16.78 17.51 7.92
CA LEU A 776 18.23 17.44 8.18
C LEU A 776 18.64 17.54 9.66
N GLY A 777 17.75 17.23 10.61
CA GLY A 777 18.09 17.24 12.03
C GLY A 777 18.21 18.62 12.67
N LYS A 778 17.74 19.66 11.99
CA LYS A 778 17.81 21.05 12.46
C LYS A 778 16.46 21.73 12.28
N PRO A 779 15.93 22.42 13.31
CA PRO A 779 14.69 23.16 13.15
C PRO A 779 14.89 24.38 12.25
N GLY A 780 13.85 24.78 11.52
CA GLY A 780 13.88 25.98 10.69
C GLY A 780 12.91 25.95 9.52
N SER A 781 13.00 26.96 8.66
CA SER A 781 12.20 27.04 7.44
C SER A 781 12.99 26.54 6.24
N GLY A 782 12.35 25.73 5.40
CA GLY A 782 12.90 25.24 4.14
C GLY A 782 12.06 25.68 2.95
N LYS A 783 12.64 25.64 1.75
CA LYS A 783 11.93 25.88 0.49
C LYS A 783 12.29 24.84 -0.54
N VAL A 784 11.30 24.44 -1.33
CA VAL A 784 11.48 23.60 -2.50
C VAL A 784 11.03 24.39 -3.73
N THR A 785 11.91 24.60 -4.69
CA THR A 785 11.60 25.22 -5.97
C THR A 785 11.61 24.16 -7.06
N ILE A 786 10.48 24.04 -7.78
CA ILE A 786 10.30 23.10 -8.90
C ILE A 786 10.12 23.91 -10.18
N ARG A 787 10.90 23.59 -11.21
CA ARG A 787 10.90 24.28 -12.50
C ARG A 787 10.66 23.32 -13.64
N LEU A 788 9.69 23.66 -14.49
CA LEU A 788 9.53 23.10 -15.82
C LEU A 788 10.05 24.14 -16.78
N ASP A 789 11.28 23.94 -17.26
CA ASP A 789 12.02 24.86 -18.13
C ASP A 789 11.86 26.34 -17.74
N HIS A 790 11.50 27.21 -18.69
CA HIS A 790 11.21 28.63 -18.49
C HIS A 790 9.70 28.92 -18.34
N ARG A 791 8.83 27.93 -18.59
CA ARG A 791 7.36 28.07 -18.62
C ARG A 791 6.74 28.09 -17.23
N VAL A 792 7.21 27.24 -16.31
CA VAL A 792 6.60 27.11 -14.97
C VAL A 792 7.65 27.10 -13.88
N LYS A 793 7.40 27.87 -12.81
CA LYS A 793 8.13 27.83 -11.55
C LYS A 793 7.13 27.75 -10.40
N LYS A 794 7.25 26.73 -9.54
CA LYS A 794 6.51 26.62 -8.27
C LYS A 794 7.51 26.62 -7.12
N THR A 795 7.18 27.33 -6.04
CA THR A 795 7.97 27.31 -4.81
C THR A 795 7.04 26.92 -3.66
N LEU A 796 7.47 25.94 -2.86
CA LEU A 796 6.75 25.39 -1.72
C LEU A 796 7.56 25.64 -0.45
N ASP A 797 6.97 26.30 0.54
CA ASP A 797 7.60 26.50 1.85
C ASP A 797 7.38 25.29 2.77
N PHE A 798 8.39 24.95 3.56
CA PHE A 798 8.40 23.89 4.57
C PHE A 798 8.84 24.42 5.92
N THR A 799 8.44 23.74 6.98
CA THR A 799 8.95 23.93 8.34
C THR A 799 9.49 22.60 8.84
N VAL A 800 10.61 22.66 9.54
CA VAL A 800 11.20 21.51 10.24
C VAL A 800 11.14 21.80 11.72
N GLU A 801 10.54 20.88 12.45
CA GLU A 801 10.53 20.83 13.90
C GLU A 801 11.34 19.62 14.34
N VAL A 802 12.16 19.82 15.36
CA VAL A 802 12.92 18.73 15.98
C VAL A 802 12.42 18.65 17.41
N MET A 803 11.69 17.58 17.72
CA MET A 803 11.14 17.41 19.06
C MET A 803 12.31 17.31 20.05
N LYS A 804 12.35 18.24 21.01
CA LYS A 804 13.34 18.16 22.10
C LYS A 804 13.09 16.85 22.84
N ARG A 805 14.14 16.06 22.99
CA ARG A 805 14.14 14.84 23.80
C ARG A 805 14.01 15.27 25.27
N GLU A 806 12.79 15.52 25.73
CA GLU A 806 12.53 15.63 27.17
C GLU A 806 12.68 14.25 27.78
N GLU A 807 13.51 14.14 28.82
CA GLU A 807 13.57 12.97 29.70
C GLU A 807 12.17 12.74 30.28
N GLY A 808 11.38 11.87 29.65
CA GLY A 808 10.06 11.47 30.15
C GLY A 808 8.92 11.46 29.14
N MET A 809 9.07 12.07 27.96
CA MET A 809 8.01 12.00 26.94
C MET A 809 8.29 10.84 25.98
N ARG A 810 7.58 9.72 26.16
CA ARG A 810 7.60 8.59 25.22
C ARG A 810 6.36 8.58 24.34
N ILE A 811 6.61 8.47 23.04
CA ILE A 811 5.62 8.41 21.97
C ILE A 811 5.14 6.96 21.85
N LEU A 812 3.80 6.83 21.85
CA LEU A 812 2.85 5.83 21.34
C LEU A 812 3.34 4.41 21.00
#